data_AF-A0A9Q1EFQ8-F1
#
_entry.id   AF-A0A9Q1EFQ8-F1
#
_cell.length_a   1.000
_cell.length_b   1.000
_cell.length_c   1.000
_cell.angle_alpha   90.00
_cell.angle_beta   90.00
_cell.angle_gamma   90.00
#
_symmetry.space_group_name_H-M   'P 1'
#
loop_
_entity.id
_entity.type
_entity.pdbx_description
1 polymer ?
#
loop_
_entity_poly.entity_id
_entity_poly.type
_entity_poly.pdbx_seq_one_letter_code
_entity_poly.pdbx_strand_id
1 'polypeptide(L)'
;MERVTNMDTYFSEILDEFMTSALVIWVHLFDNVVDGEGDGPLSTQYLEVNSSSQNSQHKYLRLTNGIFLNEVMRVIDPNPKVEQICRNENNNEVLRVQNFSVLNRHLRSYYQEDLQQLLLMPLPNVAVLGRDPLTEASVGELRRLLLLLLGCAVQCERKEEFIQQIQSLDIETQTAIATCIQEVTQDPSNVLPLQWGELSAVEGPELQGLFNTMAQHIQAMLFQRDSLLERIAELYQEHELMERTPSPSAYQDTPQGLAVQLADSRAKLRRLRQELEEKGDQLLDYKQEVQAMEVELRKLRQENRTLHGEARTARNLRDELDYLRERAAKADRLQSELQSCAHRLRSLDLYRTQLQEQQQYCATLQETRALLEEQLGEVRARCSSLRELERDNLLLRQRVVDLEGERDTERQRVDELLEENMSLEAELKHSLGGARNLHRSGAESEDELSCETDFKPLSVEVSEASSWRLLGAENENAELRRRLEQLQAEQEACADGAGKTQLDPAELQEEREKLKEELRRQTDTRTSLEAEHRSTLKELQTLKNENSSLRNCLELLRTKQQREERREASSKEKRSDGEAGEAETQREEGEGGREAKGKAVTGEERRKTEKERKRGMSQIRTEREEGEGEEIFNLKEREDKLMTTGNDGEIKPIETKRDDGEGGKETRRVEMLKEKEEVDGKGKTRGGAEGERRRRMGRADRGRETEREAEDRGGGSKGDGGPPGGGEAGAGERQAGRPAPGGALQAGGGEQESREGPSSSCVAWRQRTWGLRRSAESLGAARKQIELLQAESAQMEEDLARLRSQAELQRLEGAVIAQLQGERAQLEREKDALRSTIDALRATARKGDQLELASQTLKAEAERLGRSLESSRRRGRRAGGGATGGGPGGGGPGTGGGDQAVLEAARLEQEKEAFENQLDAQRRENRQREREVARLRQQLESTASALEHSNQRACSPGGREQVPLP
;
A
#
# COMPACT_ATOMS: atom_id res chain seq x y z
N MET A 1 43.08 -79.69 6.99
CA MET A 1 42.64 -79.78 8.40
C MET A 1 43.73 -79.33 9.38
N GLU A 2 44.62 -78.38 9.04
CA GLU A 2 45.74 -77.98 9.93
C GLU A 2 45.89 -76.45 10.10
N ARG A 3 44.79 -75.69 10.08
CA ARG A 3 44.80 -74.24 10.40
C ARG A 3 43.74 -73.86 11.45
N VAL A 4 43.62 -74.62 12.52
CA VAL A 4 42.60 -74.38 13.57
C VAL A 4 43.20 -74.07 14.95
N THR A 5 44.51 -74.14 15.16
CA THR A 5 45.06 -74.20 16.52
C THR A 5 45.97 -73.04 16.89
N ASN A 6 45.47 -71.82 16.79
CA ASN A 6 45.84 -70.67 17.65
C ASN A 6 44.94 -69.48 17.28
N MET A 7 43.71 -69.48 17.80
CA MET A 7 42.94 -68.24 17.89
C MET A 7 43.57 -67.41 19.00
N ASP A 8 43.91 -66.16 18.71
CA ASP A 8 44.39 -65.24 19.73
C ASP A 8 43.30 -65.09 20.79
N THR A 9 43.68 -65.23 22.07
CA THR A 9 42.74 -65.13 23.21
C THR A 9 41.91 -63.84 23.15
N TYR A 10 42.53 -62.76 22.67
CA TYR A 10 41.90 -61.47 22.40
C TYR A 10 40.75 -61.55 21.37
N PHE A 11 40.92 -62.27 20.27
CA PHE A 11 39.86 -62.40 19.26
C PHE A 11 38.73 -63.30 19.76
N SER A 12 39.02 -64.31 20.58
CA SER A 12 37.96 -65.12 21.20
C SER A 12 37.05 -64.28 22.11
N GLU A 13 37.60 -63.30 22.84
CA GLU A 13 36.82 -62.39 23.67
C GLU A 13 35.90 -61.48 22.84
N ILE A 14 36.43 -60.89 21.75
CA ILE A 14 35.65 -60.09 20.80
C ILE A 14 34.52 -60.91 20.18
N LEU A 15 34.81 -62.16 19.82
CA LEU A 15 33.86 -63.07 19.23
C LEU A 15 32.74 -63.42 20.21
N ASP A 16 33.08 -63.76 21.46
CA ASP A 16 32.10 -64.06 22.50
C ASP A 16 31.22 -62.83 22.82
N GLU A 17 31.81 -61.64 22.91
CA GLU A 17 31.06 -60.38 23.08
C GLU A 17 30.09 -60.15 21.91
N PHE A 18 30.56 -60.30 20.68
CA PHE A 18 29.71 -60.15 19.50
C PHE A 18 28.57 -61.18 19.45
N MET A 19 28.84 -62.44 19.79
CA MET A 19 27.82 -63.50 19.79
C MET A 19 26.75 -63.31 20.86
N THR A 20 27.03 -62.53 21.91
CA THR A 20 26.04 -62.08 22.91
C THR A 20 25.35 -60.75 22.56
N SER A 21 25.70 -60.14 21.42
CA SER A 21 25.12 -58.85 21.02
C SER A 21 23.66 -58.97 20.59
N ALA A 22 22.92 -57.88 20.75
CA ALA A 22 21.49 -57.83 20.48
C ALA A 22 21.11 -58.20 19.03
N LEU A 23 21.96 -57.85 18.05
CA LEU A 23 21.77 -58.21 16.64
C LEU A 23 21.86 -59.73 16.41
N VAL A 24 22.80 -60.39 17.10
CA VAL A 24 22.98 -61.85 16.98
C VAL A 24 21.83 -62.58 17.68
N ILE A 25 21.40 -62.11 18.85
CA ILE A 25 20.22 -62.65 19.55
C ILE A 25 18.98 -62.56 18.66
N TRP A 26 18.75 -61.41 18.00
CA TRP A 26 17.63 -61.23 17.08
C TRP A 26 17.69 -62.17 15.88
N VAL A 27 18.84 -62.29 15.22
CA VAL A 27 19.01 -63.16 14.03
C VAL A 27 18.77 -64.64 14.37
N HIS A 28 19.15 -65.08 15.57
CA HIS A 28 18.92 -66.46 16.01
C HIS A 28 17.43 -66.81 16.24
N LEU A 29 16.53 -65.83 16.29
CA LEU A 29 15.08 -66.11 16.31
C LEU A 29 14.61 -66.83 15.03
N PHE A 30 15.37 -66.70 13.95
CA PHE A 30 15.08 -67.35 12.67
C PHE A 30 15.60 -68.79 12.56
N ASP A 31 16.37 -69.29 13.53
CA ASP A 31 16.94 -70.66 13.48
C ASP A 31 15.84 -71.71 13.28
N ASN A 32 14.71 -71.57 13.98
CA ASN A 32 13.57 -72.51 13.87
C ASN A 32 12.75 -72.34 12.57
N VAL A 33 12.83 -71.16 11.94
CA VAL A 33 12.04 -70.82 10.74
C VAL A 33 12.75 -71.26 9.47
N VAL A 34 14.08 -71.13 9.44
CA VAL A 34 14.93 -71.49 8.29
C VAL A 34 15.22 -72.99 8.24
N ASP A 35 15.36 -73.66 9.39
CA ASP A 35 15.64 -75.11 9.46
C ASP A 35 14.38 -75.99 9.38
N GLY A 36 13.27 -75.46 8.86
CA GLY A 36 11.98 -76.13 8.73
C GLY A 36 11.93 -77.23 7.67
N GLU A 37 12.65 -78.33 7.92
CA GLU A 37 12.43 -79.72 7.49
C GLU A 37 13.75 -80.51 7.66
N GLY A 38 14.16 -80.82 8.90
CA GLY A 38 15.20 -81.84 9.11
C GLY A 38 16.18 -81.71 10.27
N ASP A 39 15.79 -81.20 11.44
CA ASP A 39 16.12 -81.91 12.70
C ASP A 39 15.26 -81.37 13.85
N GLY A 40 14.81 -82.28 14.72
CA GLY A 40 13.81 -81.98 15.74
C GLY A 40 14.29 -81.05 16.86
N PRO A 41 13.36 -80.52 17.68
CA PRO A 41 13.72 -79.74 18.85
C PRO A 41 14.23 -80.73 19.89
N LEU A 42 15.56 -80.85 20.10
CA LEU A 42 16.22 -81.46 21.28
C LEU A 42 17.69 -81.85 20.95
N SER A 43 18.59 -80.87 20.78
CA SER A 43 20.04 -81.02 21.00
C SER A 43 20.66 -79.63 20.78
N THR A 44 20.81 -78.75 21.77
CA THR A 44 22.10 -78.55 22.48
C THR A 44 21.89 -77.89 23.87
N GLN A 45 20.81 -78.19 24.60
CA GLN A 45 20.65 -77.66 25.97
C GLN A 45 21.07 -78.65 27.07
N TYR A 46 21.51 -79.87 26.72
CA TYR A 46 21.98 -80.84 27.70
C TYR A 46 23.30 -81.47 27.26
N LEU A 47 24.34 -81.27 28.09
CA LEU A 47 25.70 -81.84 28.06
C LEU A 47 26.67 -81.34 26.97
N GLU A 48 27.24 -80.15 27.18
CA GLU A 48 28.63 -79.86 26.76
C GLU A 48 29.28 -78.88 27.76
N VAL A 49 30.03 -79.44 28.71
CA VAL A 49 30.81 -78.69 29.74
C VAL A 49 32.20 -78.31 29.21
N ASN A 50 32.45 -78.40 27.90
CA ASN A 50 33.74 -78.07 27.31
C ASN A 50 33.63 -76.84 26.40
N SER A 51 34.22 -75.74 26.88
CA SER A 51 34.55 -74.49 26.16
C SER A 51 33.40 -73.73 25.50
N SER A 52 32.79 -72.79 26.24
CA SER A 52 31.86 -71.75 25.74
C SER A 52 32.31 -71.10 24.41
N SER A 53 33.61 -70.87 24.26
CA SER A 53 34.23 -70.28 23.06
C SER A 53 34.10 -71.16 21.79
N GLN A 54 34.14 -72.50 21.89
CA GLN A 54 33.99 -73.37 20.71
C GLN A 54 32.56 -73.37 20.16
N ASN A 55 31.56 -73.22 21.03
CA ASN A 55 30.15 -73.13 20.63
C ASN A 55 29.85 -71.78 19.95
N SER A 56 30.38 -70.68 20.50
CA SER A 56 30.31 -69.35 19.87
C SER A 56 30.94 -69.33 18.47
N GLN A 57 32.11 -69.97 18.32
CA GLN A 57 32.81 -70.07 17.04
C GLN A 57 32.00 -70.86 16.00
N HIS A 58 31.37 -71.97 16.38
CA HIS A 58 30.54 -72.75 15.46
C HIS A 58 29.30 -71.96 14.99
N LYS A 59 28.60 -71.28 15.91
CA LYS A 59 27.46 -70.43 15.57
C LYS A 59 27.87 -69.24 14.68
N TYR A 60 29.02 -68.63 14.96
CA TYR A 60 29.56 -67.57 14.11
C TYR A 60 29.91 -68.06 12.70
N LEU A 61 30.49 -69.26 12.57
CA LEU A 61 30.78 -69.87 11.26
C LEU A 61 29.49 -70.20 10.47
N ARG A 62 28.39 -70.50 11.15
CA ARG A 62 27.07 -70.64 10.53
C ARG A 62 26.55 -69.31 9.97
N LEU A 63 26.73 -68.19 10.67
CA LEU A 63 26.37 -66.86 10.15
C LEU A 63 27.30 -66.45 8.99
N THR A 64 28.59 -66.78 9.09
CA THR A 64 29.59 -66.36 8.10
C THR A 64 29.67 -67.23 6.84
N ASN A 65 28.91 -68.32 6.74
CA ASN A 65 28.83 -69.13 5.51
C ASN A 65 28.00 -68.47 4.39
N GLY A 66 27.26 -67.41 4.72
CA GLY A 66 26.40 -66.66 3.81
C GLY A 66 25.12 -67.39 3.39
N ILE A 67 24.90 -68.65 3.74
CA ILE A 67 23.69 -69.40 3.38
C ILE A 67 22.54 -68.99 4.30
N PHE A 68 22.76 -69.07 5.61
CA PHE A 68 21.71 -68.82 6.61
C PHE A 68 21.11 -67.42 6.49
N LEU A 69 21.96 -66.40 6.36
CA LEU A 69 21.51 -65.00 6.26
C LEU A 69 20.78 -64.69 4.95
N ASN A 70 21.10 -65.39 3.86
CA ASN A 70 20.31 -65.29 2.64
C ASN A 70 18.92 -65.92 2.80
N GLU A 71 18.80 -67.02 3.54
CA GLU A 71 17.49 -67.60 3.84
C GLU A 71 16.67 -66.71 4.78
N VAL A 72 17.30 -66.09 5.78
CA VAL A 72 16.65 -65.06 6.61
C VAL A 72 16.13 -63.92 5.73
N MET A 73 16.91 -63.44 4.77
CA MET A 73 16.45 -62.41 3.83
C MET A 73 15.27 -62.88 2.97
N ARG A 74 15.21 -64.16 2.58
CA ARG A 74 14.05 -64.73 1.86
C ARG A 74 12.80 -64.88 2.72
N VAL A 75 12.97 -65.05 4.03
CA VAL A 75 11.85 -64.98 4.99
C VAL A 75 11.35 -63.53 5.08
N ILE A 76 12.24 -62.55 5.09
CA ILE A 76 11.85 -61.12 5.14
C ILE A 76 11.19 -60.68 3.82
N ASP A 77 11.81 -61.01 2.69
CA ASP A 77 11.32 -60.74 1.33
C ASP A 77 11.13 -62.06 0.55
N PRO A 78 9.88 -62.56 0.47
CA PRO A 78 9.55 -63.79 -0.25
C PRO A 78 9.75 -63.74 -1.76
N ASN A 79 9.92 -62.56 -2.36
CA ASN A 79 10.02 -62.38 -3.81
C ASN A 79 11.37 -61.76 -4.25
N PRO A 80 12.51 -62.43 -3.98
CA PRO A 80 13.82 -61.90 -4.33
C PRO A 80 13.96 -61.74 -5.84
N LYS A 81 14.28 -60.51 -6.29
CA LYS A 81 14.64 -60.21 -7.70
C LYS A 81 16.05 -60.71 -8.09
N VAL A 82 16.74 -61.41 -7.18
CA VAL A 82 18.19 -61.66 -7.16
C VAL A 82 18.50 -63.18 -7.26
N GLU A 83 19.69 -63.52 -7.80
CA GLU A 83 20.18 -64.88 -8.13
C GLU A 83 20.08 -65.97 -7.05
N GLN A 84 20.25 -67.22 -7.49
CA GLN A 84 20.20 -68.44 -6.69
C GLN A 84 21.38 -68.60 -5.72
N ILE A 85 21.10 -69.00 -4.47
CA ILE A 85 22.10 -69.26 -3.41
C ILE A 85 22.92 -70.51 -3.76
N CYS A 86 24.24 -70.44 -3.61
CA CYS A 86 25.14 -71.57 -3.85
C CYS A 86 25.26 -72.45 -2.59
N ARG A 87 24.54 -73.58 -2.58
CA ARG A 87 24.56 -74.60 -1.52
C ARG A 87 25.51 -75.75 -1.89
N ASN A 88 26.83 -75.53 -1.78
CA ASN A 88 27.81 -76.60 -1.95
C ASN A 88 28.41 -76.95 -0.58
N GLU A 89 28.59 -78.25 -0.32
CA GLU A 89 29.06 -78.80 0.98
C GLU A 89 30.52 -78.40 1.32
N ASN A 90 31.30 -78.02 0.31
CA ASN A 90 32.67 -77.52 0.50
C ASN A 90 32.62 -76.01 0.74
N ASN A 91 32.80 -75.59 1.99
CA ASN A 91 32.82 -74.20 2.46
C ASN A 91 34.05 -73.41 1.93
N ASN A 92 34.11 -73.21 0.62
CA ASN A 92 35.19 -72.51 -0.08
C ASN A 92 35.02 -70.99 0.05
N GLU A 93 36.13 -70.26 0.17
CA GLU A 93 36.13 -68.79 0.27
C GLU A 93 35.35 -68.11 -0.87
N VAL A 94 35.48 -68.63 -2.10
CA VAL A 94 34.82 -68.09 -3.29
C VAL A 94 33.30 -68.19 -3.18
N LEU A 95 32.81 -69.30 -2.62
CA LEU A 95 31.37 -69.52 -2.43
C LEU A 95 30.81 -68.63 -1.32
N ARG A 96 31.56 -68.41 -0.23
CA ARG A 96 31.17 -67.46 0.82
C ARG A 96 31.09 -66.04 0.27
N VAL A 97 32.12 -65.59 -0.46
CA VAL A 97 32.13 -64.27 -1.11
C VAL A 97 30.95 -64.13 -2.06
N GLN A 98 30.65 -65.18 -2.86
CA GLN A 98 29.52 -65.18 -3.77
C GLN A 98 28.17 -65.10 -3.02
N ASN A 99 27.96 -65.90 -1.98
CA ASN A 99 26.74 -65.88 -1.18
C ASN A 99 26.53 -64.51 -0.51
N PHE A 100 27.58 -63.88 0.02
CA PHE A 100 27.47 -62.51 0.54
C PHE A 100 27.24 -61.47 -0.55
N SER A 101 27.77 -61.68 -1.76
CA SER A 101 27.51 -60.78 -2.90
C SER A 101 26.04 -60.84 -3.33
N VAL A 102 25.45 -62.03 -3.32
CA VAL A 102 24.00 -62.24 -3.53
C VAL A 102 23.20 -61.47 -2.48
N LEU A 103 23.56 -61.63 -1.20
CA LEU A 103 22.87 -60.97 -0.08
C LEU A 103 22.98 -59.44 -0.15
N ASN A 104 24.18 -58.90 -0.39
CA ASN A 104 24.39 -57.46 -0.52
C ASN A 104 23.60 -56.86 -1.68
N ARG A 105 23.51 -57.58 -2.82
CA ARG A 105 22.69 -57.12 -3.94
C ARG A 105 21.21 -57.13 -3.57
N HIS A 106 20.73 -58.17 -2.88
CA HIS A 106 19.34 -58.24 -2.42
C HIS A 106 19.02 -57.11 -1.44
N LEU A 107 19.84 -56.91 -0.41
CA LEU A 107 19.71 -55.78 0.53
C LEU A 107 19.65 -54.45 -0.20
N ARG A 108 20.62 -54.17 -1.09
CA ARG A 108 20.66 -52.92 -1.85
C ARG A 108 19.41 -52.70 -2.70
N SER A 109 18.98 -53.71 -3.44
CA SER A 109 17.76 -53.63 -4.26
C SER A 109 16.53 -53.42 -3.40
N TYR A 110 16.42 -54.09 -2.25
CA TYR A 110 15.27 -53.97 -1.36
C TYR A 110 15.13 -52.55 -0.77
N TYR A 111 16.23 -51.98 -0.24
CA TYR A 111 16.22 -50.60 0.25
C TYR A 111 15.87 -49.60 -0.87
N GLN A 112 16.47 -49.77 -2.05
CA GLN A 112 16.32 -48.79 -3.13
C GLN A 112 14.97 -48.89 -3.85
N GLU A 113 14.50 -50.10 -4.14
CA GLU A 113 13.33 -50.33 -4.98
C GLU A 113 12.05 -50.45 -4.14
N ASP A 114 12.09 -51.22 -3.05
CA ASP A 114 10.89 -51.55 -2.28
C ASP A 114 10.67 -50.54 -1.14
N LEU A 115 11.73 -50.15 -0.42
CA LEU A 115 11.65 -49.13 0.63
C LEU A 115 11.78 -47.69 0.12
N GLN A 116 12.20 -47.48 -1.13
CA GLN A 116 12.48 -46.15 -1.71
C GLN A 116 13.46 -45.33 -0.83
N GLN A 117 14.54 -45.97 -0.38
CA GLN A 117 15.58 -45.39 0.47
C GLN A 117 16.97 -45.67 -0.13
N LEU A 118 17.88 -44.71 0.00
CA LEU A 118 19.26 -44.84 -0.41
C LEU A 118 20.14 -45.14 0.80
N LEU A 119 20.86 -46.26 0.77
CA LEU A 119 21.89 -46.57 1.75
C LEU A 119 23.12 -45.67 1.49
N LEU A 120 23.41 -44.78 2.44
CA LEU A 120 24.59 -43.92 2.44
C LEU A 120 25.76 -44.54 3.20
N MET A 121 25.47 -45.40 4.19
CA MET A 121 26.50 -46.19 4.85
C MET A 121 27.17 -47.17 3.86
N PRO A 122 28.48 -47.45 4.01
CA PRO A 122 29.16 -48.43 3.17
C PRO A 122 28.51 -49.82 3.29
N LEU A 123 28.21 -50.45 2.15
CA LEU A 123 27.74 -51.83 2.11
C LEU A 123 28.81 -52.78 2.69
N PRO A 124 28.41 -53.89 3.34
CA PRO A 124 29.35 -54.84 3.94
C PRO A 124 30.39 -55.35 2.95
N ASN A 125 31.66 -55.36 3.32
CA ASN A 125 32.72 -55.84 2.43
C ASN A 125 32.73 -57.38 2.33
N VAL A 126 32.12 -57.89 1.26
CA VAL A 126 31.99 -59.33 0.99
C VAL A 126 33.32 -60.08 0.88
N ALA A 127 34.40 -59.39 0.47
CA ALA A 127 35.72 -59.99 0.34
C ALA A 127 36.37 -60.22 1.71
N VAL A 128 36.19 -59.28 2.65
CA VAL A 128 36.65 -59.41 4.04
C VAL A 128 35.90 -60.57 4.71
N LEU A 129 34.56 -60.55 4.65
CA LEU A 129 33.70 -61.59 5.22
C LEU A 129 33.96 -62.99 4.66
N GLY A 130 34.14 -63.12 3.34
CA GLY A 130 34.22 -64.42 2.69
C GLY A 130 35.61 -65.06 2.71
N ARG A 131 36.69 -64.27 2.62
CA ARG A 131 38.07 -64.80 2.58
C ARG A 131 38.55 -65.26 3.94
N ASP A 132 38.42 -64.41 4.96
CA ASP A 132 38.84 -64.74 6.32
C ASP A 132 37.79 -64.30 7.36
N PRO A 133 36.84 -65.19 7.73
CA PRO A 133 35.76 -64.84 8.64
C PRO A 133 36.26 -64.64 10.08
N LEU A 134 37.41 -65.20 10.48
CA LEU A 134 37.91 -65.14 11.86
C LEU A 134 38.83 -63.93 12.08
N THR A 135 38.35 -62.75 11.70
CA THR A 135 39.06 -61.47 11.90
C THR A 135 38.14 -60.43 12.51
N GLU A 136 38.71 -59.47 13.26
CA GLU A 136 37.96 -58.35 13.84
C GLU A 136 37.22 -57.53 12.76
N ALA A 137 37.88 -57.33 11.61
CA ALA A 137 37.27 -56.68 10.46
C ALA A 137 36.02 -57.44 9.97
N SER A 138 36.09 -58.77 9.84
CA SER A 138 34.95 -59.60 9.46
C SER A 138 33.80 -59.56 10.47
N VAL A 139 34.09 -59.50 11.77
CA VAL A 139 33.06 -59.29 12.80
C VAL A 139 32.36 -57.93 12.62
N GLY A 140 33.11 -56.87 12.34
CA GLY A 140 32.58 -55.55 12.05
C GLY A 140 31.71 -55.50 10.79
N GLU A 141 32.15 -56.13 9.70
CA GLU A 141 31.37 -56.24 8.46
C GLU A 141 30.10 -57.07 8.65
N LEU A 142 30.16 -58.14 9.46
CA LEU A 142 28.99 -58.97 9.77
C LEU A 142 27.97 -58.18 10.59
N ARG A 143 28.43 -57.40 11.58
CA ARG A 143 27.56 -56.50 12.36
C ARG A 143 26.79 -55.55 11.46
N ARG A 144 27.45 -54.91 10.48
CA ARG A 144 26.80 -54.02 9.50
C ARG A 144 25.78 -54.77 8.65
N LEU A 145 26.09 -55.99 8.25
CA LEU A 145 25.19 -56.83 7.47
C LEU A 145 23.94 -57.23 8.28
N LEU A 146 24.09 -57.60 9.54
CA LEU A 146 22.96 -57.89 10.44
C LEU A 146 22.10 -56.65 10.72
N LEU A 147 22.72 -55.48 10.86
CA LEU A 147 22.02 -54.20 11.03
C LEU A 147 21.14 -53.88 9.82
N LEU A 148 21.65 -54.05 8.59
CA LEU A 148 20.89 -53.86 7.36
C LEU A 148 19.73 -54.86 7.23
N LEU A 149 19.95 -56.13 7.59
CA LEU A 149 18.90 -57.16 7.63
C LEU A 149 17.78 -56.82 8.62
N LEU A 150 18.13 -56.33 9.81
CA LEU A 150 17.16 -55.86 10.80
C LEU A 150 16.33 -54.70 10.24
N GLY A 151 16.97 -53.74 9.58
CA GLY A 151 16.28 -52.63 8.95
C GLY A 151 15.32 -53.06 7.83
N CYS A 152 15.63 -54.13 7.09
CA CYS A 152 14.67 -54.74 6.16
C CYS A 152 13.50 -55.38 6.91
N ALA A 153 13.77 -56.17 7.95
CA ALA A 153 12.73 -56.90 8.70
C ALA A 153 11.69 -55.95 9.34
N VAL A 154 12.12 -54.83 9.92
CA VAL A 154 11.21 -53.89 10.60
C VAL A 154 10.49 -52.94 9.65
N GLN A 155 10.87 -52.91 8.37
CA GLN A 155 10.27 -52.08 7.33
C GLN A 155 9.54 -52.88 6.24
N CYS A 156 9.55 -54.22 6.32
CA CYS A 156 8.86 -55.08 5.36
C CYS A 156 7.34 -55.09 5.55
N GLU A 157 6.62 -55.71 4.60
CA GLU A 157 5.15 -55.85 4.64
C GLU A 157 4.65 -56.62 5.87
N ARG A 158 5.47 -57.55 6.39
CA ARG A 158 5.17 -58.37 7.58
C ARG A 158 5.92 -57.92 8.84
N LYS A 159 6.27 -56.63 8.92
CA LYS A 159 7.04 -56.07 10.04
C LYS A 159 6.42 -56.35 11.40
N GLU A 160 5.10 -56.44 11.50
CA GLU A 160 4.39 -56.70 12.77
C GLU A 160 4.78 -58.07 13.37
N GLU A 161 5.04 -59.09 12.54
CA GLU A 161 5.49 -60.42 12.99
C GLU A 161 6.88 -60.33 13.63
N PHE A 162 7.80 -59.62 12.99
CA PHE A 162 9.16 -59.45 13.48
C PHE A 162 9.25 -58.52 14.69
N ILE A 163 8.42 -57.45 14.72
CA ILE A 163 8.33 -56.56 15.88
C ILE A 163 7.78 -57.29 17.10
N GLN A 164 6.77 -58.16 16.94
CA GLN A 164 6.25 -58.99 18.04
C GLN A 164 7.32 -59.97 18.55
N GLN A 165 8.12 -60.55 17.67
CA GLN A 165 9.25 -61.40 18.06
C GLN A 165 10.29 -60.60 18.87
N ILE A 166 10.63 -59.38 18.44
CA ILE A 166 11.53 -58.48 19.20
C ILE A 166 10.94 -58.14 20.57
N GLN A 167 9.63 -57.86 20.65
CA GLN A 167 8.94 -57.55 21.91
C GLN A 167 8.88 -58.73 22.90
N SER A 168 9.16 -59.95 22.45
CA SER A 168 9.26 -61.13 23.33
C SER A 168 10.61 -61.30 24.01
N LEU A 169 11.64 -60.55 23.58
CA LEU A 169 12.99 -60.57 24.16
C LEU A 169 13.02 -59.84 25.51
N ASP A 170 14.14 -59.91 26.23
CA ASP A 170 14.34 -59.13 27.45
C ASP A 170 14.50 -57.62 27.15
N ILE A 171 14.22 -56.78 28.15
CA ILE A 171 14.15 -55.32 28.01
C ILE A 171 15.50 -54.72 27.59
N GLU A 172 16.62 -55.28 28.06
CA GLU A 172 17.97 -54.79 27.73
C GLU A 172 18.26 -55.02 26.24
N THR A 173 18.00 -56.24 25.76
CA THR A 173 18.11 -56.58 24.34
C THR A 173 17.15 -55.77 23.47
N GLN A 174 15.89 -55.58 23.90
CA GLN A 174 14.92 -54.74 23.18
C GLN A 174 15.42 -53.31 23.02
N THR A 175 15.99 -52.73 24.09
CA THR A 175 16.52 -51.36 24.07
C THR A 175 17.69 -51.24 23.11
N ALA A 176 18.61 -52.22 23.14
CA ALA A 176 19.73 -52.27 22.21
C ALA A 176 19.30 -52.44 20.74
N ILE A 177 18.30 -53.30 20.47
CA ILE A 177 17.72 -53.45 19.12
C ILE A 177 17.03 -52.15 18.69
N ALA A 178 16.33 -51.45 19.59
CA ALA A 178 15.69 -50.17 19.26
C ALA A 178 16.72 -49.12 18.83
N THR A 179 17.90 -49.07 19.44
CA THR A 179 19.00 -48.21 18.99
C THR A 179 19.48 -48.60 17.59
N CYS A 180 19.63 -49.89 17.30
CA CYS A 180 19.97 -50.37 15.96
C CYS A 180 18.89 -50.02 14.91
N ILE A 181 17.61 -50.11 15.26
CA ILE A 181 16.51 -49.70 14.37
C ILE A 181 16.59 -48.20 14.09
N GLN A 182 16.82 -47.37 15.10
CA GLN A 182 16.98 -45.91 14.90
C GLN A 182 18.15 -45.61 13.96
N GLU A 183 19.29 -46.28 14.13
CA GLU A 183 20.48 -46.11 13.29
C GLU A 183 20.23 -46.41 11.80
N VAL A 184 19.38 -47.39 11.48
CA VAL A 184 19.13 -47.86 10.10
C VAL A 184 17.81 -47.36 9.50
N THR A 185 17.00 -46.62 10.26
CA THR A 185 15.71 -46.09 9.77
C THR A 185 15.55 -44.58 9.91
N GLN A 186 16.20 -43.96 10.90
CA GLN A 186 16.01 -42.55 11.25
C GLN A 186 17.28 -41.70 11.10
N ASP A 187 18.47 -42.30 11.05
CA ASP A 187 19.72 -41.56 10.83
C ASP A 187 19.96 -41.26 9.33
N PRO A 188 19.83 -39.99 8.90
CA PRO A 188 20.04 -39.60 7.50
C PRO A 188 21.49 -39.73 7.04
N SER A 189 22.44 -39.99 7.95
CA SER A 189 23.84 -40.29 7.61
C SER A 189 23.99 -41.71 7.07
N ASN A 190 23.11 -42.63 7.48
CA ASN A 190 23.16 -44.03 7.09
C ASN A 190 22.13 -44.37 6.01
N VAL A 191 20.91 -43.84 6.11
CA VAL A 191 19.79 -44.14 5.21
C VAL A 191 19.03 -42.87 4.84
N LEU A 192 18.92 -42.59 3.55
CA LEU A 192 18.27 -41.38 3.02
C LEU A 192 16.98 -41.74 2.27
N PRO A 193 15.79 -41.27 2.71
CA PRO A 193 14.55 -41.47 1.96
C PRO A 193 14.58 -40.80 0.58
N LEU A 194 14.16 -41.52 -0.48
CA LEU A 194 14.08 -41.01 -1.85
C LEU A 194 12.75 -40.29 -2.15
N GLN A 195 11.82 -40.25 -1.19
CA GLN A 195 10.53 -39.58 -1.31
C GLN A 195 10.68 -38.07 -1.04
N TRP A 196 11.23 -37.34 -2.02
CA TRP A 196 11.45 -35.88 -1.96
C TRP A 196 10.19 -35.05 -1.68
N GLY A 197 9.00 -35.60 -1.90
CA GLY A 197 7.71 -34.94 -1.63
C GLY A 197 7.45 -34.71 -0.14
N GLU A 198 7.90 -35.61 0.73
CA GLU A 198 7.69 -35.53 2.19
C GLU A 198 8.73 -34.63 2.87
N LEU A 199 9.91 -34.46 2.24
CA LEU A 199 10.94 -33.48 2.64
C LEU A 199 10.47 -32.02 2.53
N SER A 200 9.38 -31.76 1.80
CA SER A 200 8.76 -30.43 1.74
C SER A 200 8.02 -30.03 3.02
N ALA A 201 7.73 -31.00 3.91
CA ALA A 201 7.11 -30.78 5.21
C ALA A 201 8.14 -30.59 6.34
N VAL A 202 9.43 -30.78 6.07
CA VAL A 202 10.53 -30.68 7.04
C VAL A 202 10.91 -29.21 7.24
N GLU A 203 11.08 -28.81 8.49
CA GLU A 203 11.42 -27.42 8.84
C GLU A 203 12.80 -27.01 8.27
N GLY A 204 12.95 -25.73 7.93
CA GLY A 204 14.16 -25.17 7.32
C GLY A 204 15.50 -25.55 7.97
N PRO A 205 15.67 -25.59 9.32
CA PRO A 205 16.95 -25.93 9.94
C PRO A 205 17.31 -27.42 9.81
N GLU A 206 16.34 -28.33 9.88
CA GLU A 206 16.56 -29.76 9.69
C GLU A 206 16.91 -30.06 8.22
N LEU A 207 16.21 -29.40 7.30
CA LEU A 207 16.50 -29.47 5.87
C LEU A 207 17.91 -28.95 5.54
N GLN A 208 18.35 -27.87 6.20
CA GLN A 208 19.72 -27.36 6.04
C GLN A 208 20.76 -28.34 6.60
N GLY A 209 20.48 -28.98 7.74
CA GLY A 209 21.32 -30.05 8.30
C GLY A 209 21.46 -31.25 7.35
N LEU A 210 20.35 -31.67 6.73
CA LEU A 210 20.34 -32.73 5.72
C LEU A 210 21.17 -32.36 4.49
N PHE A 211 21.01 -31.14 3.94
CA PHE A 211 21.82 -30.68 2.81
C PHE A 211 23.31 -30.61 3.14
N ASN A 212 23.69 -30.18 4.34
CA ASN A 212 25.08 -30.17 4.79
C ASN A 212 25.64 -31.59 4.88
N THR A 213 24.88 -32.53 5.43
CA THR A 213 25.25 -33.94 5.55
C THR A 213 25.42 -34.58 4.17
N MET A 214 24.49 -34.33 3.25
CA MET A 214 24.59 -34.78 1.85
C MET A 214 25.78 -34.16 1.13
N ALA A 215 26.05 -32.87 1.33
CA ALA A 215 27.19 -32.20 0.72
C ALA A 215 28.51 -32.79 1.20
N GLN A 216 28.63 -33.10 2.50
CA GLN A 216 29.78 -33.79 3.08
C GLN A 216 29.95 -35.20 2.48
N HIS A 217 28.87 -35.96 2.34
CA HIS A 217 28.90 -37.28 1.70
C HIS A 217 29.33 -37.21 0.23
N ILE A 218 28.81 -36.25 -0.54
CA ILE A 218 29.21 -36.04 -1.94
C ILE A 218 30.70 -35.68 -2.01
N GLN A 219 31.19 -34.81 -1.11
CA GLN A 219 32.61 -34.47 -1.05
C GLN A 219 33.49 -35.70 -0.72
N ALA A 220 33.09 -36.51 0.26
CA ALA A 220 33.78 -37.74 0.60
C ALA A 220 33.79 -38.76 -0.56
N MET A 221 32.66 -38.93 -1.25
CA MET A 221 32.54 -39.79 -2.43
C MET A 221 33.43 -39.31 -3.59
N LEU A 222 33.51 -38.00 -3.81
CA LEU A 222 34.41 -37.42 -4.81
C LEU A 222 35.88 -37.67 -4.45
N PHE A 223 36.25 -37.47 -3.19
CA PHE A 223 37.61 -37.78 -2.71
C PHE A 223 37.95 -39.26 -2.85
N GLN A 224 37.05 -40.16 -2.45
CA GLN A 224 37.24 -41.60 -2.59
C GLN A 224 37.36 -42.01 -4.07
N ARG A 225 36.52 -41.46 -4.94
CA ARG A 225 36.60 -41.69 -6.39
C ARG A 225 37.97 -41.30 -6.91
N ASP A 226 38.44 -40.11 -6.58
CA ASP A 226 39.72 -39.59 -7.07
C ASP A 226 40.89 -40.45 -6.55
N SER A 227 40.88 -40.83 -5.27
CA SER A 227 41.87 -41.75 -4.69
C SER A 227 41.86 -43.15 -5.32
N LEU A 228 40.67 -43.70 -5.62
CA LEU A 228 40.56 -44.99 -6.30
C LEU A 228 41.05 -44.92 -7.76
N LEU A 229 40.80 -43.81 -8.46
CA LEU A 229 41.31 -43.59 -9.82
C LEU A 229 42.85 -43.50 -9.83
N GLU A 230 43.44 -42.84 -8.84
CA GLU A 230 44.89 -42.82 -8.63
C GLU A 230 45.43 -44.23 -8.38
N ARG A 231 44.80 -45.00 -7.48
CA ARG A 231 45.23 -46.38 -7.18
C ARG A 231 45.10 -47.31 -8.39
N ILE A 232 44.06 -47.14 -9.20
CA ILE A 232 43.90 -47.87 -10.47
C ILE A 232 45.07 -47.51 -11.41
N ALA A 233 45.40 -46.23 -11.57
CA ALA A 233 46.52 -45.80 -12.41
C ALA A 233 47.88 -46.38 -11.95
N GLU A 234 48.13 -46.43 -10.64
CA GLU A 234 49.31 -47.08 -10.06
C GLU A 234 49.36 -48.58 -10.41
N LEU A 235 48.26 -49.31 -10.19
CA LEU A 235 48.18 -50.74 -10.49
C LEU A 235 48.35 -51.02 -12.00
N TYR A 236 47.82 -50.16 -12.86
CA TYR A 236 48.04 -50.25 -14.31
C TYR A 236 49.52 -50.07 -14.68
N GLN A 237 50.23 -49.14 -14.03
CA GLN A 237 51.66 -48.93 -14.24
C GLN A 237 52.50 -50.11 -13.73
N GLU A 238 52.16 -50.67 -12.56
CA GLU A 238 52.80 -51.87 -12.01
C GLU A 238 52.65 -53.08 -12.94
N HIS A 239 51.47 -53.24 -13.56
CA HIS A 239 51.21 -54.30 -14.54
C HIS A 239 52.06 -54.13 -15.82
N GLU A 240 52.16 -52.92 -16.38
CA GLU A 240 52.98 -52.64 -17.57
C GLU A 240 54.49 -52.86 -17.33
N LEU A 241 54.97 -52.63 -16.11
CA LEU A 241 56.36 -52.89 -15.73
C LEU A 241 56.66 -54.38 -15.61
N MET A 242 55.67 -55.18 -15.19
CA MET A 242 55.81 -56.63 -15.02
C MET A 242 55.83 -57.37 -16.38
N GLU A 243 55.13 -56.87 -17.40
CA GLU A 243 55.13 -57.43 -18.77
C GLU A 243 56.43 -57.15 -19.57
N ARG A 244 57.29 -56.21 -19.12
CA ARG A 244 58.47 -55.74 -19.86
C ARG A 244 59.78 -56.49 -19.60
N THR A 245 59.78 -57.64 -18.92
CA THR A 245 61.01 -58.43 -18.66
C THR A 245 61.13 -59.66 -19.57
N PRO A 246 61.88 -59.61 -20.69
CA PRO A 246 62.18 -60.81 -21.46
C PRO A 246 63.41 -61.55 -20.92
N SER A 247 63.27 -62.86 -20.73
CA SER A 247 64.33 -63.83 -20.43
C SER A 247 65.25 -64.06 -21.64
N PRO A 248 66.60 -64.08 -21.52
CA PRO A 248 67.49 -64.25 -22.67
C PRO A 248 67.88 -65.71 -22.91
N SER A 249 67.77 -66.18 -24.15
CA SER A 249 68.42 -67.40 -24.66
C SER A 249 69.24 -67.08 -25.91
N ALA A 250 70.45 -67.64 -25.95
CA ALA A 250 71.50 -67.45 -26.94
C ALA A 250 71.25 -68.23 -28.26
N TYR A 251 71.85 -67.78 -29.39
CA TYR A 251 73.08 -68.34 -29.99
C TYR A 251 73.29 -67.93 -31.47
N GLN A 252 74.53 -67.47 -31.74
CA GLN A 252 75.38 -67.57 -32.96
C GLN A 252 74.94 -66.94 -34.30
N ASP A 253 75.79 -66.05 -34.85
CA ASP A 253 75.83 -65.78 -36.30
C ASP A 253 77.23 -65.38 -36.81
N THR A 254 77.49 -65.74 -38.08
CA THR A 254 78.77 -65.62 -38.83
C THR A 254 79.05 -64.19 -39.33
N PRO A 255 80.32 -63.78 -39.61
CA PRO A 255 80.69 -62.36 -39.81
C PRO A 255 80.02 -61.62 -40.99
N GLN A 256 79.65 -62.27 -42.10
CA GLN A 256 78.84 -61.63 -43.16
C GLN A 256 77.35 -61.56 -42.81
N GLY A 257 76.80 -62.57 -42.12
CA GLY A 257 75.45 -62.54 -41.57
C GLY A 257 75.30 -61.44 -40.52
N LEU A 258 76.31 -61.28 -39.65
CA LEU A 258 76.40 -60.21 -38.68
C LEU A 258 76.43 -58.83 -39.35
N ALA A 259 77.13 -58.65 -40.49
CA ALA A 259 77.15 -57.35 -41.18
C ALA A 259 75.78 -56.97 -41.75
N VAL A 260 75.06 -57.93 -42.35
CA VAL A 260 73.70 -57.73 -42.87
C VAL A 260 72.71 -57.52 -41.73
N GLN A 261 72.77 -58.35 -40.68
CA GLN A 261 71.95 -58.18 -39.47
C GLN A 261 72.22 -56.85 -38.77
N LEU A 262 73.46 -56.36 -38.80
CA LEU A 262 73.83 -55.07 -38.23
C LEU A 262 73.36 -53.92 -39.13
N ALA A 263 73.35 -54.08 -40.45
CA ALA A 263 72.73 -53.13 -41.38
C ALA A 263 71.19 -53.11 -41.24
N ASP A 264 70.55 -54.26 -41.11
CA ASP A 264 69.11 -54.41 -40.90
C ASP A 264 68.68 -53.87 -39.54
N SER A 265 69.44 -54.14 -38.47
CA SER A 265 69.19 -53.54 -37.15
C SER A 265 69.44 -52.04 -37.16
N ARG A 266 70.43 -51.53 -37.89
CA ARG A 266 70.62 -50.08 -38.11
C ARG A 266 69.47 -49.45 -38.91
N ALA A 267 68.96 -50.13 -39.94
CA ALA A 267 67.81 -49.67 -40.71
C ALA A 267 66.52 -49.69 -39.88
N LYS A 268 66.29 -50.75 -39.10
CA LYS A 268 65.20 -50.83 -38.11
C LYS A 268 65.31 -49.72 -37.06
N LEU A 269 66.52 -49.45 -36.54
CA LEU A 269 66.75 -48.34 -35.62
C LEU A 269 66.41 -46.98 -36.24
N ARG A 270 66.69 -46.76 -37.52
CA ARG A 270 66.31 -45.52 -38.22
C ARG A 270 64.79 -45.39 -38.37
N ARG A 271 64.10 -46.48 -38.74
CA ARG A 271 62.63 -46.50 -38.83
C ARG A 271 61.98 -46.25 -37.48
N LEU A 272 62.44 -46.94 -36.43
CA LEU A 272 61.94 -46.74 -35.07
C LEU A 272 62.22 -45.31 -34.55
N ARG A 273 63.34 -44.69 -34.94
CA ARG A 273 63.61 -43.28 -34.62
C ARG A 273 62.65 -42.34 -35.34
N GLN A 274 62.41 -42.57 -36.63
CA GLN A 274 61.45 -41.78 -37.39
C GLN A 274 60.01 -41.96 -36.84
N GLU A 275 59.60 -43.19 -36.54
CA GLU A 275 58.31 -43.47 -35.90
C GLU A 275 58.21 -42.80 -34.52
N LEU A 276 59.31 -42.75 -33.75
CA LEU A 276 59.34 -42.03 -32.47
C LEU A 276 59.19 -40.52 -32.66
N GLU A 277 59.83 -39.94 -33.68
CA GLU A 277 59.70 -38.52 -34.04
C GLU A 277 58.26 -38.20 -34.49
N GLU A 278 57.68 -39.00 -35.38
CA GLU A 278 56.29 -38.86 -35.84
C GLU A 278 55.28 -39.01 -34.69
N LYS A 279 55.54 -39.92 -33.75
CA LYS A 279 54.74 -40.05 -32.52
C LYS A 279 54.96 -38.88 -31.57
N GLY A 280 56.16 -38.30 -31.54
CA GLY A 280 56.48 -37.07 -30.81
C GLY A 280 55.67 -35.88 -31.32
N ASP A 281 55.57 -35.71 -32.63
CA ASP A 281 54.77 -34.66 -33.27
C ASP A 281 53.27 -34.86 -33.00
N GLN A 282 52.76 -36.09 -33.17
CA GLN A 282 51.37 -36.43 -32.82
C GLN A 282 51.05 -36.14 -31.34
N LEU A 283 51.97 -36.46 -30.43
CA LEU A 283 51.81 -36.15 -29.00
C LEU A 283 51.80 -34.64 -28.74
N LEU A 284 52.52 -33.84 -29.52
CA LEU A 284 52.50 -32.39 -29.40
C LEU A 284 51.15 -31.83 -29.84
N ASP A 285 50.60 -32.32 -30.95
CA ASP A 285 49.29 -31.91 -31.46
C ASP A 285 48.18 -32.27 -30.46
N TYR A 286 48.17 -33.52 -29.96
CA TYR A 286 47.19 -33.92 -28.93
C TYR A 286 47.34 -33.12 -27.63
N LYS A 287 48.57 -32.74 -27.24
CA LYS A 287 48.77 -31.85 -26.08
C LYS A 287 48.17 -30.47 -26.31
N GLN A 288 48.30 -29.90 -27.52
CA GLN A 288 47.72 -28.61 -27.86
C GLN A 288 46.18 -28.68 -27.91
N GLU A 289 45.62 -29.76 -28.46
CA GLU A 289 44.18 -30.01 -28.47
C GLU A 289 43.62 -30.14 -27.04
N VAL A 290 44.27 -30.91 -26.17
CA VAL A 290 43.88 -31.02 -24.76
C VAL A 290 43.94 -29.66 -24.06
N GLN A 291 44.99 -28.87 -24.28
CA GLN A 291 45.09 -27.52 -23.73
C GLN A 291 43.97 -26.59 -24.25
N ALA A 292 43.61 -26.67 -25.53
CA ALA A 292 42.50 -25.91 -26.10
C ALA A 292 41.17 -26.31 -25.46
N MET A 293 40.91 -27.61 -25.34
CA MET A 293 39.71 -28.15 -24.68
C MET A 293 39.65 -27.75 -23.20
N GLU A 294 40.77 -27.73 -22.48
CA GLU A 294 40.84 -27.24 -21.09
C GLU A 294 40.49 -25.76 -20.97
N VAL A 295 40.91 -24.93 -21.93
CA VAL A 295 40.56 -23.51 -21.98
C VAL A 295 39.06 -23.33 -22.22
N GLU A 296 38.49 -24.07 -23.16
CA GLU A 296 37.05 -24.04 -23.44
C GLU A 296 36.23 -24.51 -22.25
N LEU A 297 36.66 -25.59 -21.60
CA LEU A 297 36.00 -26.13 -20.43
C LEU A 297 36.09 -25.15 -19.24
N ARG A 298 37.20 -24.41 -19.09
CA ARG A 298 37.30 -23.30 -18.13
C ARG A 298 36.33 -22.15 -18.45
N LYS A 299 36.18 -21.77 -19.73
CA LYS A 299 35.22 -20.75 -20.17
C LYS A 299 33.78 -21.18 -19.88
N LEU A 300 33.40 -22.38 -20.28
CA LEU A 300 32.07 -22.94 -20.02
C LEU A 300 31.77 -23.04 -18.51
N ARG A 301 32.76 -23.42 -17.69
CA ARG A 301 32.61 -23.40 -16.22
C ARG A 301 32.40 -21.99 -15.67
N GLN A 302 33.07 -20.99 -16.22
CA GLN A 302 32.89 -19.60 -15.83
C GLN A 302 31.50 -19.08 -16.23
N GLU A 303 31.07 -19.33 -17.46
CA GLU A 303 29.72 -19.00 -17.96
C GLU A 303 28.64 -19.71 -17.14
N ASN A 304 28.85 -20.97 -16.78
CA ASN A 304 27.92 -21.70 -15.94
C ASN A 304 27.80 -21.05 -14.55
N ARG A 305 28.89 -20.54 -13.96
CA ARG A 305 28.83 -19.79 -12.69
C ARG A 305 28.10 -18.46 -12.83
N THR A 306 28.30 -17.73 -13.92
CA THR A 306 27.57 -16.46 -14.14
C THR A 306 26.09 -16.72 -14.33
N LEU A 307 25.71 -17.72 -15.13
CA LEU A 307 24.32 -18.15 -15.31
C LEU A 307 23.67 -18.60 -14.00
N HIS A 308 24.40 -19.29 -13.12
CA HIS A 308 23.92 -19.61 -11.77
C HIS A 308 23.69 -18.35 -10.92
N GLY A 309 24.55 -17.34 -11.05
CA GLY A 309 24.36 -16.03 -10.42
C GLY A 309 23.09 -15.33 -10.92
N GLU A 310 22.91 -15.26 -12.24
CA GLU A 310 21.72 -14.70 -12.89
C GLU A 310 20.43 -15.46 -12.52
N ALA A 311 20.50 -16.79 -12.39
CA ALA A 311 19.36 -17.58 -11.94
C ALA A 311 18.97 -17.28 -10.48
N ARG A 312 19.94 -16.95 -9.62
CA ARG A 312 19.68 -16.52 -8.23
C ARG A 312 19.07 -15.12 -8.20
N THR A 313 19.61 -14.17 -8.94
CA THR A 313 19.03 -12.82 -9.01
C THR A 313 17.62 -12.85 -9.59
N ALA A 314 17.38 -13.65 -10.62
CA ALA A 314 16.04 -13.85 -11.19
C ALA A 314 15.04 -14.45 -10.19
N ARG A 315 15.47 -15.32 -9.27
CA ARG A 315 14.62 -15.82 -8.18
C ARG A 315 14.28 -14.72 -7.19
N ASN A 316 15.27 -13.97 -6.72
CA ASN A 316 15.05 -12.85 -5.81
C ASN A 316 14.07 -11.81 -6.39
N LEU A 317 14.21 -11.49 -7.69
CA LEU A 317 13.30 -10.59 -8.38
C LEU A 317 11.87 -11.16 -8.48
N ARG A 318 11.71 -12.49 -8.60
CA ARG A 318 10.38 -13.12 -8.56
C ARG A 318 9.76 -13.00 -7.17
N ASP A 319 10.53 -13.25 -6.11
CA ASP A 319 10.05 -13.13 -4.73
C ASP A 319 9.65 -11.68 -4.41
N GLU A 320 10.42 -10.69 -4.88
CA GLU A 320 10.06 -9.26 -4.79
C GLU A 320 8.77 -8.94 -5.55
N LEU A 321 8.60 -9.48 -6.77
CA LEU A 321 7.37 -9.30 -7.54
C LEU A 321 6.16 -9.92 -6.84
N ASP A 322 6.31 -11.09 -6.22
CA ASP A 322 5.23 -11.76 -5.51
C ASP A 322 4.84 -10.99 -4.23
N TYR A 323 5.82 -10.48 -3.47
CA TYR A 323 5.57 -9.57 -2.37
C TYR A 323 4.82 -8.29 -2.81
N LEU A 324 5.22 -7.69 -3.94
CA LEU A 324 4.54 -6.52 -4.48
C LEU A 324 3.11 -6.83 -4.94
N ARG A 325 2.86 -8.03 -5.50
CA ARG A 325 1.52 -8.50 -5.86
C ARG A 325 0.62 -8.66 -4.63
N GLU A 326 1.12 -9.25 -3.55
CA GLU A 326 0.38 -9.38 -2.30
C GLU A 326 0.04 -8.00 -1.70
N ARG A 327 1.00 -7.07 -1.74
CA ARG A 327 0.80 -5.69 -1.28
C ARG A 327 -0.26 -4.97 -2.13
N ALA A 328 -0.25 -5.15 -3.44
CA ALA A 328 -1.27 -4.58 -4.33
C ALA A 328 -2.66 -5.17 -4.04
N ALA A 329 -2.77 -6.49 -3.89
CA ALA A 329 -4.02 -7.16 -3.53
C ALA A 329 -4.56 -6.67 -2.17
N LYS A 330 -3.68 -6.40 -1.20
CA LYS A 330 -4.07 -5.79 0.09
C LYS A 330 -4.59 -4.36 -0.09
N ALA A 331 -3.97 -3.57 -0.95
CA ALA A 331 -4.44 -2.22 -1.26
C ALA A 331 -5.83 -2.24 -1.91
N ASP A 332 -6.09 -3.17 -2.84
CA ASP A 332 -7.40 -3.31 -3.49
C ASP A 332 -8.51 -3.69 -2.50
N ARG A 333 -8.20 -4.57 -1.53
CA ARG A 333 -9.13 -4.91 -0.45
C ARG A 333 -9.46 -3.69 0.41
N LEU A 334 -8.44 -2.95 0.84
CA LEU A 334 -8.62 -1.72 1.63
C LEU A 334 -9.38 -0.64 0.86
N GLN A 335 -9.15 -0.53 -0.46
CA GLN A 335 -9.89 0.39 -1.32
C GLN A 335 -11.37 0.00 -1.43
N SER A 336 -11.67 -1.29 -1.52
CA SER A 336 -13.04 -1.82 -1.53
C SER A 336 -13.75 -1.55 -0.21
N GLU A 337 -13.07 -1.73 0.92
CA GLU A 337 -13.59 -1.39 2.25
C GLU A 337 -13.85 0.12 2.40
N LEU A 338 -12.92 0.97 1.94
CA LEU A 338 -13.10 2.42 1.92
C LEU A 338 -14.30 2.84 1.08
N GLN A 339 -14.52 2.22 -0.08
CA GLN A 339 -15.70 2.46 -0.92
C GLN A 339 -17.00 2.06 -0.19
N SER A 340 -17.01 0.93 0.51
CA SER A 340 -18.14 0.50 1.33
C SER A 340 -18.43 1.48 2.46
N CYS A 341 -17.40 1.92 3.18
CA CYS A 341 -17.50 2.93 4.22
C CYS A 341 -18.02 4.27 3.67
N ALA A 342 -17.54 4.72 2.51
CA ALA A 342 -18.03 5.93 1.85
C ALA A 342 -19.51 5.81 1.47
N HIS A 343 -19.96 4.65 0.99
CA HIS A 343 -21.38 4.42 0.70
C HIS A 343 -22.24 4.46 1.98
N ARG A 344 -21.77 3.83 3.07
CA ARG A 344 -22.44 3.90 4.38
C ARG A 344 -22.51 5.33 4.90
N LEU A 345 -21.44 6.11 4.77
CA LEU A 345 -21.43 7.52 5.17
C LEU A 345 -22.48 8.33 4.40
N ARG A 346 -22.55 8.17 3.08
CA ARG A 346 -23.61 8.79 2.26
C ARG A 346 -25.00 8.39 2.71
N SER A 347 -25.23 7.13 3.09
CA SER A 347 -26.53 6.69 3.62
C SER A 347 -26.86 7.35 4.96
N LEU A 348 -25.87 7.52 5.84
CA LEU A 348 -26.05 8.21 7.12
C LEU A 348 -26.35 9.70 6.91
N ASP A 349 -25.70 10.35 5.93
CA ASP A 349 -26.00 11.75 5.58
C ASP A 349 -27.44 11.90 5.09
N LEU A 350 -27.93 10.97 4.26
CA LEU A 350 -29.34 10.95 3.83
C LEU A 350 -30.31 10.77 5.02
N TYR A 351 -29.99 9.89 5.96
CA TYR A 351 -30.82 9.74 7.16
C TYR A 351 -30.76 10.97 8.07
N ARG A 352 -29.61 11.64 8.14
CA ARG A 352 -29.45 12.88 8.89
C ARG A 352 -30.28 14.01 8.29
N THR A 353 -30.28 14.18 6.97
CA THR A 353 -31.11 15.20 6.31
C THR A 353 -32.60 14.89 6.50
N GLN A 354 -33.02 13.63 6.33
CA GLN A 354 -34.39 13.21 6.60
C GLN A 354 -34.81 13.49 8.05
N LEU A 355 -33.92 13.22 9.02
CA LEU A 355 -34.20 13.52 10.43
C LEU A 355 -34.35 15.03 10.67
N GLN A 356 -33.50 15.86 10.05
CA GLN A 356 -33.60 17.32 10.14
C GLN A 356 -34.91 17.84 9.55
N GLU A 357 -35.34 17.34 8.40
CA GLU A 357 -36.63 17.68 7.78
C GLU A 357 -37.80 17.28 8.69
N GLN A 358 -37.77 16.09 9.28
CA GLN A 358 -38.80 15.65 10.22
C GLN A 358 -38.82 16.50 11.51
N GLN A 359 -37.65 16.93 12.00
CA GLN A 359 -37.56 17.84 13.14
C GLN A 359 -38.15 19.21 12.83
N GLN A 360 -37.86 19.77 11.65
CA GLN A 360 -38.47 21.03 11.18
C GLN A 360 -39.99 20.91 11.02
N TYR A 361 -40.47 19.77 10.48
CA TYR A 361 -41.90 19.49 10.39
C TYR A 361 -42.57 19.40 11.77
N CYS A 362 -41.91 18.76 12.75
CA CYS A 362 -42.43 18.71 14.12
C CYS A 362 -42.43 20.10 14.79
N ALA A 363 -41.41 20.93 14.56
CA ALA A 363 -41.35 22.29 15.10
C ALA A 363 -42.49 23.16 14.55
N THR A 364 -42.69 23.15 13.22
CA THR A 364 -43.81 23.88 12.60
C THR A 364 -45.18 23.38 13.07
N LEU A 365 -45.35 22.07 13.30
CA LEU A 365 -46.55 21.51 13.91
C LEU A 365 -46.74 21.98 15.37
N GLN A 366 -45.67 22.12 16.15
CA GLN A 366 -45.75 22.65 17.51
C GLN A 366 -46.13 24.13 17.52
N GLU A 367 -45.57 24.93 16.61
CA GLU A 367 -45.92 26.34 16.44
C GLU A 367 -47.40 26.51 16.05
N THR A 368 -47.88 25.74 15.07
CA THR A 368 -49.31 25.77 14.68
C THR A 368 -50.23 25.30 15.81
N ARG A 369 -49.84 24.28 16.58
CA ARG A 369 -50.57 23.87 17.78
C ARG A 369 -50.62 24.99 18.82
N ALA A 370 -49.49 25.65 19.10
CA ALA A 370 -49.43 26.74 20.07
C ALA A 370 -50.36 27.91 19.65
N LEU A 371 -50.34 28.28 18.37
CA LEU A 371 -51.24 29.28 17.81
C LEU A 371 -52.72 28.89 17.97
N LEU A 372 -53.06 27.62 17.71
CA LEU A 372 -54.44 27.12 17.92
C LEU A 372 -54.83 27.10 19.40
N GLU A 373 -53.90 26.79 20.30
CA GLU A 373 -54.13 26.84 21.76
C GLU A 373 -54.36 28.28 22.24
N GLU A 374 -53.62 29.26 21.71
CA GLU A 374 -53.82 30.68 21.98
C GLU A 374 -55.19 31.16 21.48
N GLN A 375 -55.55 30.82 20.23
CA GLN A 375 -56.88 31.12 19.68
C GLN A 375 -58.01 30.50 20.51
N LEU A 376 -57.85 29.24 20.96
CA LEU A 376 -58.80 28.60 21.87
C LEU A 376 -58.85 29.31 23.23
N GLY A 377 -57.71 29.77 23.74
CA GLY A 377 -57.60 30.58 24.95
C GLY A 377 -58.37 31.89 24.84
N GLU A 378 -58.19 32.64 23.74
CA GLU A 378 -58.93 33.86 23.46
C GLU A 378 -60.43 33.63 23.39
N VAL A 379 -60.88 32.59 22.66
CA VAL A 379 -62.32 32.26 22.57
C VAL A 379 -62.87 31.91 23.95
N ARG A 380 -62.13 31.16 24.78
CA ARG A 380 -62.53 30.85 26.15
C ARG A 380 -62.62 32.10 27.03
N ALA A 381 -61.69 33.05 26.90
CA ALA A 381 -61.70 34.32 27.63
C ALA A 381 -62.88 35.22 27.19
N ARG A 382 -63.18 35.26 25.89
CA ARG A 382 -64.39 35.93 25.37
C ARG A 382 -65.66 35.27 25.93
N CYS A 383 -65.72 33.95 26.00
CA CYS A 383 -66.84 33.24 26.61
C CYS A 383 -66.97 33.50 28.12
N SER A 384 -65.88 33.62 28.89
CA SER A 384 -65.97 33.96 30.31
C SER A 384 -66.45 35.40 30.52
N SER A 385 -65.94 36.35 29.73
CA SER A 385 -66.41 37.74 29.76
C SER A 385 -67.89 37.85 29.38
N LEU A 386 -68.35 37.10 28.37
CA LEU A 386 -69.78 37.00 28.05
C LEU A 386 -70.62 36.49 29.22
N ARG A 387 -70.15 35.46 29.94
CA ARG A 387 -70.84 34.94 31.13
C ARG A 387 -70.88 35.94 32.29
N GLU A 388 -69.82 36.71 32.48
CA GLU A 388 -69.78 37.79 33.48
C GLU A 388 -70.79 38.89 33.12
N LEU A 389 -70.81 39.33 31.86
CA LEU A 389 -71.79 40.29 31.36
C LEU A 389 -73.22 39.77 31.46
N GLU A 390 -73.46 38.49 31.19
CA GLU A 390 -74.78 37.84 31.38
C GLU A 390 -75.20 37.86 32.86
N ARG A 391 -74.27 37.56 33.77
CA ARG A 391 -74.51 37.64 35.22
C ARG A 391 -74.85 39.07 35.65
N ASP A 392 -74.10 40.06 35.21
CA ASP A 392 -74.36 41.47 35.52
C ASP A 392 -75.68 41.93 34.93
N ASN A 393 -76.04 41.48 33.72
CA ASN A 393 -77.34 41.76 33.11
C ASN A 393 -78.49 41.21 33.97
N LEU A 394 -78.35 40.00 34.51
CA LEU A 394 -79.33 39.42 35.42
C LEU A 394 -79.43 40.20 36.74
N LEU A 395 -78.30 40.63 37.32
CA LEU A 395 -78.29 41.44 38.54
C LEU A 395 -78.94 42.81 38.32
N LEU A 396 -78.67 43.47 37.20
CA LEU A 396 -79.30 44.74 36.84
C LEU A 396 -80.81 44.57 36.63
N ARG A 397 -81.24 43.49 35.96
CA ARG A 397 -82.67 43.16 35.81
C ARG A 397 -83.34 42.95 37.18
N GLN A 398 -82.69 42.24 38.10
CA GLN A 398 -83.19 42.09 39.46
C GLN A 398 -83.30 43.44 40.18
N ARG A 399 -82.28 44.30 40.09
CA ARG A 399 -82.31 45.63 40.70
C ARG A 399 -83.42 46.52 40.14
N VAL A 400 -83.70 46.43 38.83
CA VAL A 400 -84.84 47.12 38.22
C VAL A 400 -86.16 46.65 38.84
N VAL A 401 -86.35 45.33 39.00
CA VAL A 401 -87.55 44.76 39.65
C VAL A 401 -87.66 45.24 41.10
N ASP A 402 -86.56 45.28 41.86
CA ASP A 402 -86.56 45.77 43.24
C ASP A 402 -86.97 47.26 43.30
N LEU A 403 -86.40 48.10 42.42
CA LEU A 403 -86.74 49.52 42.32
C LEU A 403 -88.18 49.76 41.84
N GLU A 404 -88.70 48.90 40.95
CA GLU A 404 -90.11 48.93 40.56
C GLU A 404 -91.02 48.59 41.76
N GLY A 405 -90.61 47.62 42.58
CA GLY A 405 -91.27 47.30 43.84
C GLY A 405 -91.23 48.46 44.83
N GLU A 406 -90.06 49.07 45.07
CA GLU A 406 -89.90 50.26 45.92
C GLU A 406 -90.80 51.41 45.41
N ARG A 407 -90.79 51.67 44.11
CA ARG A 407 -91.66 52.67 43.46
C ARG A 407 -93.14 52.36 43.69
N ASP A 408 -93.55 51.09 43.56
CA ASP A 408 -94.94 50.70 43.75
C ASP A 408 -95.36 50.82 45.23
N THR A 409 -94.46 50.58 46.18
CA THR A 409 -94.72 50.87 47.61
C THR A 409 -94.81 52.37 47.90
N GLU A 410 -93.97 53.20 47.30
CA GLU A 410 -94.07 54.66 47.44
C GLU A 410 -95.35 55.19 46.78
N ARG A 411 -95.77 54.61 45.65
CA ARG A 411 -97.07 54.90 45.03
C ARG A 411 -98.23 54.57 45.98
N GLN A 412 -98.22 53.37 46.56
CA GLN A 412 -99.21 52.97 47.58
C GLN A 412 -99.23 53.95 48.76
N ARG A 413 -98.06 54.38 49.24
CA ARG A 413 -97.94 55.36 50.32
C ARG A 413 -98.48 56.75 49.95
N VAL A 414 -98.25 57.19 48.72
CA VAL A 414 -98.85 58.43 48.19
C VAL A 414 -100.37 58.28 48.13
N ASP A 415 -100.88 57.14 47.64
CA ASP A 415 -102.31 56.85 47.61
C ASP A 415 -102.92 56.86 49.03
N GLU A 416 -102.27 56.24 50.02
CA GLU A 416 -102.67 56.28 51.43
C GLU A 416 -102.69 57.70 52.00
N LEU A 417 -101.63 58.48 51.77
CA LEU A 417 -101.57 59.89 52.19
C LEU A 417 -102.63 60.75 51.50
N LEU A 418 -102.96 60.46 50.24
CA LEU A 418 -104.05 61.13 49.53
C LEU A 418 -105.40 60.78 50.15
N GLU A 419 -105.65 59.51 50.50
CA GLU A 419 -106.85 59.08 51.22
C GLU A 419 -106.96 59.77 52.60
N GLU A 420 -105.87 59.81 53.36
CA GLU A 420 -105.78 60.53 54.63
C GLU A 420 -106.05 62.03 54.45
N ASN A 421 -105.44 62.67 53.46
CA ASN A 421 -105.61 64.10 53.20
C ASN A 421 -107.06 64.41 52.76
N MET A 422 -107.66 63.55 51.94
CA MET A 422 -109.09 63.66 51.59
C MET A 422 -109.99 63.50 52.83
N SER A 423 -109.64 62.62 53.77
CA SER A 423 -110.37 62.47 55.03
C SER A 423 -110.25 63.69 55.93
N LEU A 424 -109.03 64.25 56.07
CA LEU A 424 -108.77 65.48 56.83
C LEU A 424 -109.46 66.70 56.20
N GLU A 425 -109.46 66.81 54.87
CA GLU A 425 -110.24 67.83 54.17
C GLU A 425 -111.73 67.72 54.44
N ALA A 426 -112.26 66.49 54.51
CA ALA A 426 -113.66 66.26 54.86
C ALA A 426 -113.96 66.65 56.32
N GLU A 427 -113.05 66.35 57.25
CA GLU A 427 -113.12 66.81 58.65
C GLU A 427 -113.02 68.34 58.78
N LEU A 428 -112.15 68.99 58.01
CA LEU A 428 -112.02 70.44 57.94
C LEU A 428 -113.31 71.08 57.38
N LYS A 429 -113.88 70.50 56.32
CA LYS A 429 -115.18 70.92 55.77
C LYS A 429 -116.32 70.69 56.76
N HIS A 430 -116.30 69.62 57.55
CA HIS A 430 -117.29 69.33 58.58
C HIS A 430 -117.19 70.29 59.79
N SER A 431 -115.98 70.61 60.24
CA SER A 431 -115.72 71.55 61.34
C SER A 431 -116.04 73.01 60.95
N LEU A 432 -115.70 73.44 59.73
CA LEU A 432 -116.10 74.75 59.19
C LEU A 432 -117.60 74.82 58.84
N GLY A 433 -118.25 73.68 58.58
CA GLY A 433 -119.70 73.58 58.40
C GLY A 433 -120.51 73.69 59.69
N GLY A 434 -119.92 73.40 60.85
CA GLY A 434 -120.58 73.40 62.16
C GLY A 434 -120.69 74.76 62.84
N ALA A 435 -119.85 75.74 62.50
CA ALA A 435 -119.79 77.05 63.16
C ALA A 435 -120.55 78.17 62.42
N ARG A 436 -121.56 77.81 61.62
CA ARG A 436 -122.31 78.74 60.76
C ARG A 436 -123.68 79.10 61.33
N ASN A 437 -123.77 79.47 62.62
CA ASN A 437 -125.00 80.06 63.20
C ASN A 437 -124.75 80.74 64.57
N LEU A 438 -124.16 81.94 64.60
CA LEU A 438 -124.47 83.01 65.57
C LEU A 438 -123.70 84.31 65.22
N HIS A 439 -124.47 85.31 64.78
CA HIS A 439 -124.18 86.75 64.69
C HIS A 439 -123.23 87.31 63.60
N ARG A 440 -123.93 87.93 62.66
CA ARG A 440 -123.62 89.06 61.78
C ARG A 440 -123.13 90.31 62.56
N SER A 441 -121.97 90.86 62.21
CA SER A 441 -121.70 92.31 62.15
C SER A 441 -120.40 92.56 61.38
N GLY A 442 -120.34 93.67 60.65
CA GLY A 442 -119.21 94.01 59.78
C GLY A 442 -118.08 94.77 60.47
N ALA A 443 -117.05 94.97 59.63
CA ALA A 443 -116.10 96.08 59.58
C ALA A 443 -114.90 96.12 60.55
N GLU A 444 -113.74 96.35 59.91
CA GLU A 444 -112.50 97.05 60.35
C GLU A 444 -111.46 96.20 61.13
N SER A 445 -110.30 95.90 60.50
CA SER A 445 -109.04 96.70 60.39
C SER A 445 -108.27 96.66 61.73
N GLU A 446 -107.16 95.91 61.86
CA GLU A 446 -105.74 96.36 61.76
C GLU A 446 -104.99 95.58 62.88
N ASP A 447 -103.70 95.26 62.90
CA ASP A 447 -102.55 95.38 62.00
C ASP A 447 -101.38 94.57 62.63
N GLU A 448 -100.25 94.47 61.90
CA GLU A 448 -98.86 94.44 62.42
C GLU A 448 -98.17 93.13 62.90
N LEU A 449 -97.29 92.54 62.04
CA LEU A 449 -95.82 92.78 62.00
C LEU A 449 -95.02 91.76 61.14
N SER A 450 -94.43 92.27 60.05
CA SER A 450 -93.11 92.00 59.45
C SER A 450 -92.57 90.57 59.23
N CYS A 451 -92.16 90.24 57.99
CA CYS A 451 -90.80 90.52 57.49
C CYS A 451 -90.66 90.19 55.99
N GLU A 452 -89.86 91.01 55.31
CA GLU A 452 -89.51 90.93 53.89
C GLU A 452 -88.71 89.67 53.54
N THR A 453 -88.95 89.09 52.36
CA THR A 453 -87.85 88.67 51.47
C THR A 453 -88.37 88.48 50.04
N ASP A 454 -87.59 88.99 49.09
CA ASP A 454 -87.87 89.14 47.67
C ASP A 454 -88.33 87.85 46.96
N PHE A 455 -89.58 87.81 46.50
CA PHE A 455 -89.96 86.88 45.44
C PHE A 455 -89.78 87.56 44.09
N LYS A 456 -88.73 87.13 43.38
CA LYS A 456 -88.52 87.48 41.97
C LYS A 456 -89.73 86.97 41.17
N PRO A 457 -90.26 87.72 40.19
CA PRO A 457 -91.33 87.24 39.33
C PRO A 457 -90.95 85.89 38.72
N LEU A 458 -91.88 84.95 38.61
CA LEU A 458 -91.65 83.63 37.97
C LEU A 458 -90.99 83.73 36.59
N SER A 459 -91.16 84.84 35.86
CA SER A 459 -90.45 85.09 34.60
C SER A 459 -88.95 85.32 34.80
N VAL A 460 -88.54 85.94 35.91
CA VAL A 460 -87.15 86.14 36.30
C VAL A 460 -86.57 84.83 36.84
N GLU A 461 -87.31 84.07 37.66
CA GLU A 461 -86.86 82.75 38.11
C GLU A 461 -86.76 81.73 36.97
N VAL A 462 -87.66 81.77 35.98
CA VAL A 462 -87.56 80.94 34.77
C VAL A 462 -86.43 81.46 33.88
N SER A 463 -86.19 82.77 33.80
CA SER A 463 -85.02 83.34 33.09
C SER A 463 -83.71 82.99 33.80
N GLU A 464 -83.69 82.94 35.13
CA GLU A 464 -82.54 82.54 35.94
C GLU A 464 -82.35 81.03 35.87
N ALA A 465 -83.40 80.22 35.94
CA ALA A 465 -83.34 78.77 35.78
C ALA A 465 -82.95 78.36 34.36
N SER A 466 -83.41 79.11 33.33
CA SER A 466 -82.93 78.92 31.96
C SER A 466 -81.52 79.47 31.77
N SER A 467 -81.12 80.55 32.46
CA SER A 467 -79.73 81.04 32.50
C SER A 467 -78.80 80.11 33.29
N TRP A 468 -79.26 79.40 34.32
CA TRP A 468 -78.52 78.39 35.07
C TRP A 468 -78.44 77.08 34.28
N ARG A 469 -79.49 76.73 33.52
CA ARG A 469 -79.43 75.63 32.55
C ARG A 469 -78.53 75.98 31.36
N LEU A 470 -78.54 77.23 30.90
CA LEU A 470 -77.67 77.71 29.83
C LEU A 470 -76.22 77.78 30.34
N LEU A 471 -75.97 78.30 31.54
CA LEU A 471 -74.65 78.32 32.17
C LEU A 471 -74.16 76.91 32.51
N GLY A 472 -75.07 75.99 32.88
CA GLY A 472 -74.80 74.57 33.05
C GLY A 472 -74.43 73.92 31.71
N ALA A 473 -75.20 74.18 30.65
CA ALA A 473 -74.92 73.70 29.30
C ALA A 473 -73.71 74.38 28.65
N GLU A 474 -73.35 75.60 29.07
CA GLU A 474 -72.16 76.36 28.67
C GLU A 474 -70.93 75.88 29.44
N ASN A 475 -71.07 75.54 30.72
CA ASN A 475 -70.03 74.88 31.50
C ASN A 475 -69.81 73.45 31.03
N GLU A 476 -70.87 72.69 30.74
CA GLU A 476 -70.78 71.38 30.10
C GLU A 476 -70.22 71.52 28.68
N ASN A 477 -70.59 72.56 27.90
CA ASN A 477 -69.92 72.82 26.62
C ASN A 477 -68.46 73.24 26.79
N ALA A 478 -68.11 74.00 27.83
CA ALA A 478 -66.73 74.41 28.11
C ALA A 478 -65.91 73.23 28.63
N GLU A 479 -66.54 72.31 29.36
CA GLU A 479 -65.94 71.09 29.87
C GLU A 479 -65.84 70.04 28.77
N LEU A 480 -66.84 69.91 27.90
CA LEU A 480 -66.77 69.14 26.65
C LEU A 480 -65.79 69.76 25.66
N ARG A 481 -65.63 71.09 25.62
CA ARG A 481 -64.57 71.76 24.84
C ARG A 481 -63.20 71.54 25.46
N ARG A 482 -63.04 71.61 26.78
CA ARG A 482 -61.80 71.21 27.47
C ARG A 482 -61.52 69.73 27.33
N ARG A 483 -62.54 68.89 27.25
CA ARG A 483 -62.43 67.44 27.08
C ARG A 483 -62.22 67.08 25.62
N LEU A 484 -62.71 67.88 24.68
CA LEU A 484 -62.36 67.83 23.26
C LEU A 484 -60.96 68.41 23.01
N GLU A 485 -60.53 69.43 23.74
CA GLU A 485 -59.16 69.98 23.72
C GLU A 485 -58.20 69.02 24.43
N GLN A 486 -58.63 68.31 25.47
CA GLN A 486 -57.87 67.22 26.10
C GLN A 486 -57.87 65.98 25.22
N LEU A 487 -58.98 65.63 24.57
CA LEU A 487 -59.03 64.55 23.58
C LEU A 487 -58.30 64.92 22.30
N GLN A 488 -58.26 66.19 21.90
CA GLN A 488 -57.44 66.71 20.81
C GLN A 488 -55.99 66.83 21.23
N ALA A 489 -55.66 67.15 22.49
CA ALA A 489 -54.30 67.07 23.03
C ALA A 489 -53.86 65.63 23.28
N GLU A 490 -54.78 64.70 23.56
CA GLU A 490 -54.56 63.25 23.66
C GLU A 490 -54.53 62.61 22.28
N GLN A 491 -55.21 63.18 21.28
CA GLN A 491 -55.21 62.76 19.88
C GLN A 491 -54.07 63.44 19.11
N GLU A 492 -53.58 64.61 19.53
CA GLU A 492 -52.30 65.21 19.14
C GLU A 492 -51.15 64.54 19.90
N ALA A 493 -51.34 64.11 21.16
CA ALA A 493 -50.39 63.23 21.87
C ALA A 493 -50.47 61.77 21.42
N CYS A 494 -51.56 61.33 20.78
CA CYS A 494 -51.67 60.02 20.09
C CYS A 494 -51.33 60.13 18.60
N ALA A 495 -51.42 61.29 17.97
CA ALA A 495 -50.85 61.56 16.65
C ALA A 495 -49.33 61.72 16.75
N ASP A 496 -48.82 62.34 17.83
CA ASP A 496 -47.43 62.23 18.26
C ASP A 496 -47.13 60.88 18.95
N GLY A 497 -48.16 60.12 19.33
CA GLY A 497 -48.07 58.77 19.89
C GLY A 497 -47.98 57.65 18.84
N ALA A 498 -48.29 57.96 17.58
CA ALA A 498 -47.83 57.19 16.42
C ALA A 498 -46.41 57.61 15.99
N GLY A 499 -45.83 58.63 16.64
CA GLY A 499 -44.55 59.24 16.28
C GLY A 499 -43.45 59.20 17.35
N LYS A 500 -43.71 58.93 18.63
CA LYS A 500 -42.68 58.98 19.69
C LYS A 500 -42.94 58.03 20.87
N THR A 501 -42.50 56.78 20.72
CA THR A 501 -41.77 56.11 21.81
C THR A 501 -40.50 56.91 22.05
N GLN A 502 -40.51 57.79 23.06
CA GLN A 502 -39.31 58.44 23.58
C GLN A 502 -38.49 57.41 24.37
N LEU A 503 -37.71 56.62 23.66
CA LEU A 503 -36.27 56.53 23.96
C LEU A 503 -35.64 57.75 23.27
N ASP A 504 -34.62 58.34 23.86
CA ASP A 504 -34.04 59.62 23.43
C ASP A 504 -33.90 59.70 21.89
N PRO A 505 -34.48 60.70 21.21
CA PRO A 505 -34.30 60.86 19.77
C PRO A 505 -32.84 61.20 19.43
N ALA A 506 -32.02 61.58 20.41
CA ALA A 506 -30.56 61.64 20.24
C ALA A 506 -29.95 60.24 20.21
N GLU A 507 -30.32 59.35 21.14
CA GLU A 507 -29.77 58.00 21.26
C GLU A 507 -30.24 57.07 20.13
N LEU A 508 -31.52 57.09 19.76
CA LEU A 508 -32.03 56.30 18.62
C LEU A 508 -31.51 56.81 17.27
N GLN A 509 -31.23 58.11 17.16
CA GLN A 509 -30.64 58.69 15.95
C GLN A 509 -29.13 58.42 15.91
N GLU A 510 -28.46 58.41 17.06
CA GLU A 510 -27.06 57.98 17.19
C GLU A 510 -26.91 56.48 16.95
N GLU A 511 -27.84 55.64 17.39
CA GLU A 511 -27.87 54.20 17.07
C GLU A 511 -28.21 53.94 15.60
N ARG A 512 -29.12 54.71 15.01
CA ARG A 512 -29.38 54.65 13.56
C ARG A 512 -28.20 55.13 12.74
N GLU A 513 -27.51 56.19 13.16
CA GLU A 513 -26.29 56.65 12.50
C GLU A 513 -25.14 55.64 12.72
N LYS A 514 -24.98 55.06 13.92
CA LYS A 514 -24.04 53.96 14.18
C LYS A 514 -24.34 52.72 13.35
N LEU A 515 -25.61 52.31 13.23
CA LEU A 515 -26.02 51.19 12.38
C LEU A 515 -25.83 51.50 10.90
N LYS A 516 -26.05 52.74 10.46
CA LYS A 516 -25.74 53.18 9.09
C LYS A 516 -24.24 53.23 8.84
N GLU A 517 -23.45 53.66 9.82
CA GLU A 517 -22.00 53.73 9.73
C GLU A 517 -21.38 52.34 9.80
N GLU A 518 -21.95 51.42 10.57
CA GLU A 518 -21.59 50.02 10.61
C GLU A 518 -21.99 49.31 9.32
N LEU A 519 -23.19 49.59 8.78
CA LEU A 519 -23.60 49.09 7.47
C LEU A 519 -22.68 49.64 6.36
N ARG A 520 -22.28 50.92 6.45
CA ARG A 520 -21.29 51.54 5.56
C ARG A 520 -19.91 50.86 5.68
N ARG A 521 -19.43 50.63 6.90
CA ARG A 521 -18.19 49.87 7.16
C ARG A 521 -18.28 48.45 6.61
N GLN A 522 -19.43 47.78 6.75
CA GLN A 522 -19.66 46.44 6.20
C GLN A 522 -19.72 46.46 4.67
N THR A 523 -20.30 47.49 4.05
CA THR A 523 -20.26 47.65 2.60
C THR A 523 -18.86 48.02 2.09
N ASP A 524 -18.11 48.83 2.83
CA ASP A 524 -16.74 49.23 2.46
C ASP A 524 -15.76 48.06 2.60
N THR A 525 -15.89 47.27 3.67
CA THR A 525 -15.11 46.03 3.85
C THR A 525 -15.50 44.98 2.80
N ARG A 526 -16.79 44.83 2.49
CA ARG A 526 -17.24 43.94 1.42
C ARG A 526 -16.73 44.37 0.06
N THR A 527 -16.77 45.67 -0.27
CA THR A 527 -16.24 46.18 -1.54
C THR A 527 -14.71 46.08 -1.60
N SER A 528 -14.00 46.25 -0.49
CA SER A 528 -12.55 46.00 -0.39
C SER A 528 -12.22 44.52 -0.63
N LEU A 529 -12.94 43.60 0.01
CA LEU A 529 -12.78 42.16 -0.20
C LEU A 529 -13.14 41.76 -1.65
N GLU A 530 -14.19 42.33 -2.23
CA GLU A 530 -14.55 42.12 -3.63
C GLU A 530 -13.47 42.67 -4.59
N ALA A 531 -12.81 43.79 -4.25
CA ALA A 531 -11.68 44.33 -5.00
C ALA A 531 -10.43 43.46 -4.88
N GLU A 532 -10.11 42.93 -3.69
CA GLU A 532 -9.03 41.97 -3.46
C GLU A 532 -9.27 40.64 -4.18
N HIS A 533 -10.51 40.12 -4.14
CA HIS A 533 -10.91 38.95 -4.93
C HIS A 533 -10.78 39.22 -6.43
N ARG A 534 -11.12 40.41 -6.92
CA ARG A 534 -10.88 40.81 -8.31
C ARG A 534 -9.39 40.94 -8.63
N SER A 535 -8.55 41.42 -7.71
CA SER A 535 -7.08 41.48 -7.89
C SER A 535 -6.46 40.10 -7.97
N THR A 536 -6.79 39.22 -7.02
CA THR A 536 -6.30 37.83 -7.00
C THR A 536 -6.77 37.04 -8.22
N LEU A 537 -7.99 37.25 -8.72
CA LEU A 537 -8.44 36.66 -9.98
C LEU A 537 -7.62 37.17 -11.18
N LYS A 538 -7.30 38.47 -11.22
CA LYS A 538 -6.42 39.03 -12.27
C LYS A 538 -5.02 38.45 -12.18
N GLU A 539 -4.45 38.32 -10.99
CA GLU A 539 -3.14 37.70 -10.75
C GLU A 539 -3.12 36.21 -11.15
N LEU A 540 -4.18 35.46 -10.82
CA LEU A 540 -4.31 34.07 -11.29
C LEU A 540 -4.41 34.00 -12.82
N GLN A 541 -5.07 34.98 -13.45
CA GLN A 541 -5.17 35.04 -14.90
C GLN A 541 -3.83 35.43 -15.55
N THR A 542 -3.05 36.34 -14.96
CA THR A 542 -1.68 36.65 -15.43
C THR A 542 -0.76 35.45 -15.25
N LEU A 543 -0.80 34.78 -14.09
CA LEU A 543 -0.01 33.56 -13.84
C LEU A 543 -0.41 32.40 -14.76
N LYS A 544 -1.69 32.31 -15.14
CA LYS A 544 -2.17 31.34 -16.14
C LYS A 544 -1.60 31.65 -17.53
N ASN A 545 -1.55 32.92 -17.90
CA ASN A 545 -0.97 33.37 -19.17
C ASN A 545 0.56 33.23 -19.20
N GLU A 546 1.22 33.44 -18.07
CA GLU A 546 2.66 33.18 -17.92
C GLU A 546 2.94 31.68 -17.99
N ASN A 547 2.12 30.84 -17.33
CA ASN A 547 2.24 29.38 -17.45
C ASN A 547 2.01 28.88 -18.88
N SER A 548 1.05 29.44 -19.62
CA SER A 548 0.84 29.06 -21.02
C SER A 548 2.00 29.54 -21.90
N SER A 549 2.54 30.74 -21.66
CA SER A 549 3.73 31.26 -22.33
C SER A 549 4.98 30.41 -22.03
N LEU A 550 5.19 30.02 -20.77
CA LEU A 550 6.30 29.16 -20.35
C LEU A 550 6.17 27.75 -20.95
N ARG A 551 4.96 27.19 -21.00
CA ARG A 551 4.70 25.91 -21.70
C ARG A 551 5.07 26.01 -23.18
N ASN A 552 4.65 27.08 -23.85
CA ASN A 552 5.01 27.31 -25.25
C ASN A 552 6.52 27.52 -25.46
N CYS A 553 7.20 28.23 -24.55
CA CYS A 553 8.66 28.39 -24.57
C CYS A 553 9.39 27.06 -24.36
N LEU A 554 8.92 26.20 -23.45
CA LEU A 554 9.47 24.87 -23.23
C LEU A 554 9.27 23.96 -24.44
N GLU A 555 8.11 24.02 -25.10
CA GLU A 555 7.88 23.30 -26.36
C GLU A 555 8.76 23.83 -27.49
N LEU A 556 8.96 25.16 -27.57
CA LEU A 556 9.87 25.75 -28.55
C LEU A 556 11.34 25.37 -28.28
N LEU A 557 11.75 25.30 -27.02
CA LEU A 557 13.10 24.84 -26.65
C LEU A 557 13.29 23.36 -26.96
N ARG A 558 12.29 22.51 -26.68
CA ARG A 558 12.31 21.09 -27.05
C ARG A 558 12.43 20.90 -28.56
N THR A 559 11.66 21.67 -29.35
CA THR A 559 11.73 21.60 -30.82
C THR A 559 13.04 22.18 -31.38
N LYS A 560 13.62 23.19 -30.72
CA LYS A 560 14.97 23.70 -31.06
C LYS A 560 16.05 22.67 -30.74
N GLN A 561 16.01 22.03 -29.57
CA GLN A 561 16.92 20.95 -29.19
C GLN A 561 16.84 19.78 -30.17
N GLN A 562 15.64 19.32 -30.52
CA GLN A 562 15.47 18.28 -31.55
C GLN A 562 16.01 18.69 -32.93
N ARG A 563 15.95 19.98 -33.29
CA ARG A 563 16.50 20.50 -34.55
C ARG A 563 18.03 20.62 -34.49
N GLU A 564 18.59 21.02 -33.35
CA GLU A 564 20.03 21.06 -33.10
C GLU A 564 20.60 19.65 -33.08
N GLU A 565 19.98 18.69 -32.40
CA GLU A 565 20.34 17.27 -32.44
C GLU A 565 20.31 16.71 -33.86
N ARG A 566 19.30 17.07 -34.67
CA ARG A 566 19.25 16.69 -36.10
C ARG A 566 20.34 17.35 -36.94
N ARG A 567 20.70 18.61 -36.64
CA ARG A 567 21.80 19.33 -37.30
C ARG A 567 23.17 18.80 -36.88
N GLU A 568 23.33 18.44 -35.62
CA GLU A 568 24.52 17.77 -35.08
C GLU A 568 24.67 16.37 -35.65
N ALA A 569 23.57 15.62 -35.78
CA ALA A 569 23.56 14.34 -36.48
C ALA A 569 23.98 14.51 -37.95
N SER A 570 23.41 15.47 -38.67
CA SER A 570 23.79 15.69 -40.08
C SER A 570 25.18 16.29 -40.27
N SER A 571 25.71 17.03 -39.29
CA SER A 571 27.08 17.57 -39.34
C SER A 571 28.13 16.58 -38.88
N LYS A 572 27.81 15.66 -37.96
CA LYS A 572 28.63 14.48 -37.67
C LYS A 572 28.68 13.53 -38.86
N GLU A 573 27.57 13.34 -39.58
CA GLU A 573 27.51 12.56 -40.83
C GLU A 573 28.35 13.19 -41.96
N LYS A 574 28.31 14.52 -42.11
CA LYS A 574 29.17 15.24 -43.07
C LYS A 574 30.65 15.34 -42.65
N ARG A 575 30.97 15.29 -41.35
CA ARG A 575 32.37 15.25 -40.85
C ARG A 575 32.96 13.84 -40.93
N SER A 576 32.16 12.78 -40.77
CA SER A 576 32.62 11.39 -40.98
C SER A 576 32.90 11.07 -42.45
N ASP A 577 32.20 11.72 -43.39
CA ASP A 577 32.52 11.59 -44.83
C ASP A 577 33.72 12.46 -45.25
N GLY A 578 34.01 13.55 -44.53
CA GLY A 578 35.12 14.47 -44.81
C GLY A 578 36.46 14.07 -44.18
N GLU A 579 36.46 13.41 -43.02
CA GLU A 579 37.69 13.00 -42.31
C GLU A 579 38.21 11.60 -42.73
N ALA A 580 37.51 10.91 -43.65
CA ALA A 580 37.99 9.67 -44.27
C ALA A 580 38.71 9.89 -45.63
N GLY A 581 38.83 11.15 -46.09
CA GLY A 581 39.46 11.50 -47.37
C GLY A 581 40.84 12.16 -47.29
N GLU A 582 41.34 12.50 -46.10
CA GLU A 582 42.60 13.24 -45.92
C GLU A 582 43.63 12.46 -45.09
N ALA A 583 44.05 11.29 -45.56
CA ALA A 583 45.27 10.63 -45.05
C ALA A 583 46.04 9.78 -46.08
N GLU A 584 45.55 9.59 -47.31
CA GLU A 584 46.30 8.91 -48.38
C GLU A 584 46.10 9.62 -49.72
N THR A 585 46.86 10.69 -49.98
CA THR A 585 47.36 11.08 -51.32
C THR A 585 48.24 12.32 -51.22
N GLN A 586 49.46 12.14 -50.73
CA GLN A 586 50.60 12.93 -51.21
C GLN A 586 51.48 11.99 -52.02
N ARG A 587 51.25 11.94 -53.33
CA ARG A 587 52.28 11.75 -54.36
C ARG A 587 51.63 11.79 -55.74
N GLU A 588 52.35 12.48 -56.62
CA GLU A 588 52.21 12.57 -58.06
C GLU A 588 51.25 13.64 -58.61
N GLU A 589 51.91 14.68 -59.15
CA GLU A 589 51.66 15.29 -60.49
C GLU A 589 50.25 15.85 -60.73
N GLY A 590 50.04 17.09 -61.16
CA GLY A 590 50.85 18.00 -61.93
C GLY A 590 49.84 18.92 -62.64
N GLU A 591 50.21 20.19 -62.75
CA GLU A 591 49.82 21.13 -63.80
C GLU A 591 48.34 21.24 -64.26
N GLY A 592 47.82 22.47 -64.08
CA GLY A 592 47.28 23.18 -65.23
C GLY A 592 45.79 23.54 -65.19
N GLY A 593 45.52 24.84 -65.33
CA GLY A 593 44.44 25.26 -66.24
C GLY A 593 43.17 25.84 -65.60
N ARG A 594 43.16 27.18 -65.56
CA ARG A 594 42.03 28.09 -65.85
C ARG A 594 40.93 27.43 -66.72
N GLU A 595 39.64 27.73 -66.60
CA GLU A 595 39.02 29.05 -66.70
C GLU A 595 37.49 28.94 -66.51
N ALA A 596 36.90 29.98 -65.92
CA ALA A 596 35.55 30.54 -66.13
C ALA A 596 34.32 29.62 -66.31
N LYS A 597 33.32 29.84 -65.43
CA LYS A 597 32.09 30.65 -65.70
C LYS A 597 30.85 30.07 -65.01
N GLY A 598 30.21 30.88 -64.17
CA GLY A 598 28.74 30.90 -64.12
C GLY A 598 28.06 30.55 -62.80
N LYS A 599 27.65 31.62 -62.10
CA LYS A 599 26.31 31.82 -61.51
C LYS A 599 25.86 30.99 -60.29
N ALA A 600 25.81 31.73 -59.18
CA ALA A 600 24.60 32.03 -58.41
C ALA A 600 23.91 30.88 -57.64
N VAL A 601 24.31 30.71 -56.37
CA VAL A 601 23.39 30.33 -55.29
C VAL A 601 23.79 31.03 -53.99
N THR A 602 23.45 32.31 -53.85
CA THR A 602 23.38 33.00 -52.55
C THR A 602 22.09 33.79 -52.50
N GLY A 603 20.97 33.09 -52.28
CA GLY A 603 19.65 33.72 -52.36
C GLY A 603 18.51 33.07 -51.57
N GLU A 604 18.72 31.94 -50.90
CA GLU A 604 17.58 31.17 -50.37
C GLU A 604 17.54 31.00 -48.84
N GLU A 605 18.65 31.22 -48.13
CA GLU A 605 18.66 31.09 -46.66
C GLU A 605 18.31 32.38 -45.89
N ARG A 606 18.32 33.55 -46.54
CA ARG A 606 17.92 34.83 -45.89
C ARG A 606 16.43 35.18 -45.99
N ARG A 607 15.64 34.48 -46.82
CA ARG A 607 14.20 34.79 -47.00
C ARG A 607 13.28 34.05 -46.03
N LYS A 608 13.72 32.94 -45.41
CA LYS A 608 12.91 32.19 -44.43
C LYS A 608 12.94 32.82 -43.03
N THR A 609 14.06 33.40 -42.62
CA THR A 609 14.22 34.02 -41.28
C THR A 609 13.51 35.38 -41.16
N GLU A 610 13.36 36.12 -42.26
CA GLU A 610 12.65 37.41 -42.29
C GLU A 610 11.10 37.26 -42.20
N LYS A 611 10.54 36.13 -42.65
CA LYS A 611 9.08 35.90 -42.70
C LYS A 611 8.51 35.38 -41.38
N GLU A 612 9.31 34.73 -40.55
CA GLU A 612 8.91 34.31 -39.19
C GLU A 612 8.94 35.46 -38.18
N ARG A 613 9.86 36.43 -38.34
CA ARG A 613 9.94 37.62 -37.45
C ARG A 613 8.75 38.58 -37.61
N LYS A 614 8.06 38.59 -38.77
CA LYS A 614 6.89 39.44 -39.02
C LYS A 614 5.56 38.85 -38.53
N ARG A 615 5.48 37.56 -38.19
CA ARG A 615 4.24 36.96 -37.66
C ARG A 615 4.16 37.03 -36.13
N GLY A 616 5.29 37.05 -35.43
CA GLY A 616 5.32 37.21 -33.97
C GLY A 616 5.11 38.64 -33.45
N MET A 617 5.20 39.66 -34.31
CA MET A 617 5.15 41.07 -33.91
C MET A 617 3.78 41.75 -34.13
N SER A 618 2.83 41.08 -34.80
CA SER A 618 1.47 41.61 -35.04
C SER A 618 0.43 41.19 -33.99
N GLN A 619 0.73 40.20 -33.13
CA GLN A 619 -0.21 39.70 -32.13
C GLN A 619 -0.03 40.30 -30.72
N ILE A 620 0.95 41.19 -30.50
CA ILE A 620 1.23 41.79 -29.19
C ILE A 620 0.80 43.27 -29.12
N ARG A 621 0.16 43.83 -30.16
CA ARG A 621 -0.19 45.26 -30.23
C ARG A 621 -1.69 45.59 -30.24
N THR A 622 -2.60 44.62 -30.08
CA THR A 622 -4.06 44.84 -30.17
C THR A 622 -4.86 44.50 -28.90
N GLU A 623 -4.23 44.39 -27.74
CA GLU A 623 -4.94 44.22 -26.44
C GLU A 623 -4.52 45.26 -25.39
N ARG A 624 -4.20 46.47 -25.84
CA ARG A 624 -4.11 47.66 -24.98
C ARG A 624 -4.84 48.81 -25.65
N GLU A 625 -6.16 48.83 -25.53
CA GLU A 625 -7.01 50.01 -25.49
C GLU A 625 -8.46 49.52 -25.30
N GLU A 626 -9.26 50.34 -24.61
CA GLU A 626 -10.68 50.15 -24.25
C GLU A 626 -10.96 49.37 -22.96
N GLY A 627 -10.83 50.08 -21.84
CA GLY A 627 -11.89 50.07 -20.83
C GLY A 627 -12.82 51.25 -21.11
N GLU A 628 -14.13 51.03 -20.98
CA GLU A 628 -15.19 51.98 -20.54
C GLU A 628 -16.58 51.38 -20.87
N GLY A 629 -17.55 51.58 -19.96
CA GLY A 629 -18.98 51.64 -20.29
C GLY A 629 -19.86 50.40 -20.06
N GLU A 630 -20.62 50.40 -18.96
CA GLU A 630 -22.11 50.51 -18.93
C GLU A 630 -22.87 50.14 -20.23
N GLU A 631 -24.04 49.49 -20.30
CA GLU A 631 -25.14 49.22 -19.37
C GLU A 631 -26.18 48.33 -20.15
N ILE A 632 -26.96 47.52 -19.42
CA ILE A 632 -28.43 47.37 -19.52
C ILE A 632 -29.13 46.81 -20.80
N PHE A 633 -29.84 45.69 -20.55
CA PHE A 633 -31.17 45.24 -21.04
C PHE A 633 -31.54 45.15 -22.55
N ASN A 634 -31.98 43.92 -22.86
CA ASN A 634 -33.25 43.54 -23.50
C ASN A 634 -33.46 43.52 -25.03
N LEU A 635 -33.89 42.31 -25.42
CA LEU A 635 -35.03 41.95 -26.28
C LEU A 635 -34.87 42.00 -27.80
N LYS A 636 -35.10 40.80 -28.38
CA LYS A 636 -35.81 40.53 -29.63
C LYS A 636 -35.05 40.98 -30.89
N GLU A 637 -35.02 40.27 -32.00
CA GLU A 637 -36.10 39.61 -32.73
C GLU A 637 -35.45 39.06 -34.03
N ARG A 638 -36.17 38.17 -34.73
CA ARG A 638 -36.11 37.95 -36.20
C ARG A 638 -34.90 37.17 -36.73
N GLU A 639 -35.10 35.97 -37.26
CA GLU A 639 -35.54 35.74 -38.67
C GLU A 639 -34.54 36.41 -39.63
N ASP A 640 -33.88 35.74 -40.56
CA ASP A 640 -34.46 34.81 -41.52
C ASP A 640 -33.38 34.40 -42.55
N LYS A 641 -33.57 33.21 -43.18
CA LYS A 641 -33.39 32.93 -44.64
C LYS A 641 -31.97 33.05 -45.25
N LEU A 642 -31.49 32.26 -46.21
CA LEU A 642 -31.99 31.40 -47.30
C LEU A 642 -30.67 30.82 -47.93
N MET A 643 -30.47 29.57 -48.36
CA MET A 643 -31.09 28.83 -49.46
C MET A 643 -30.42 27.43 -49.64
N THR A 644 -31.26 26.39 -49.85
CA THR A 644 -31.20 25.21 -50.77
C THR A 644 -30.00 24.24 -50.73
N THR A 645 -30.17 22.94 -50.49
CA THR A 645 -30.73 21.86 -51.36
C THR A 645 -31.15 20.68 -50.45
N GLY A 646 -32.10 19.78 -50.67
CA GLY A 646 -33.03 19.40 -51.75
C GLY A 646 -33.46 17.94 -51.47
N ASN A 647 -34.77 17.66 -51.50
CA ASN A 647 -35.46 16.34 -51.61
C ASN A 647 -35.36 15.35 -50.43
N ASP A 648 -36.36 14.57 -50.02
CA ASP A 648 -37.76 14.32 -50.43
C ASP A 648 -38.48 13.62 -49.25
N GLY A 649 -39.83 13.75 -49.15
CA GLY A 649 -40.68 12.68 -48.59
C GLY A 649 -41.51 12.96 -47.32
N GLU A 650 -42.65 13.64 -47.49
CA GLU A 650 -44.01 13.37 -46.94
C GLU A 650 -44.22 13.12 -45.41
N ILE A 651 -44.75 14.09 -44.65
CA ILE A 651 -46.18 14.43 -44.37
C ILE A 651 -46.92 13.44 -43.44
N LYS A 652 -47.01 13.81 -42.15
CA LYS A 652 -48.18 14.00 -41.22
C LYS A 652 -49.35 12.96 -41.19
N PRO A 653 -50.25 13.01 -40.17
CA PRO A 653 -50.07 12.80 -38.73
C PRO A 653 -51.21 11.92 -38.13
N ILE A 654 -51.13 11.64 -36.82
CA ILE A 654 -52.22 11.48 -35.82
C ILE A 654 -53.60 11.02 -36.34
N GLU A 655 -54.03 9.83 -35.89
CA GLU A 655 -55.41 9.62 -35.41
C GLU A 655 -55.54 8.43 -34.44
N THR A 656 -56.49 8.63 -33.54
CA THR A 656 -56.95 7.88 -32.35
C THR A 656 -57.49 6.46 -32.60
N LYS A 657 -57.24 5.53 -31.66
CA LYS A 657 -58.16 4.46 -31.15
C LYS A 657 -57.70 4.09 -29.71
N ARG A 658 -58.43 4.39 -28.64
CA ARG A 658 -59.57 3.66 -28.01
C ARG A 658 -59.26 2.19 -27.66
N ASP A 659 -59.32 1.93 -26.35
CA ASP A 659 -59.73 0.71 -25.61
C ASP A 659 -58.92 -0.58 -25.89
N ASP A 660 -58.53 -1.42 -24.93
CA ASP A 660 -58.99 -1.74 -23.57
C ASP A 660 -57.84 -2.43 -22.80
N GLY A 661 -57.96 -2.48 -21.46
CA GLY A 661 -57.56 -3.67 -20.71
C GLY A 661 -56.49 -3.51 -19.64
N GLU A 662 -56.97 -3.44 -18.38
CA GLU A 662 -56.40 -4.06 -17.16
C GLU A 662 -54.95 -3.71 -16.78
N GLY A 663 -54.61 -3.17 -15.62
CA GLY A 663 -55.31 -2.90 -14.38
C GLY A 663 -54.23 -2.50 -13.37
N GLY A 664 -54.39 -1.33 -12.72
CA GLY A 664 -53.61 -0.94 -11.55
C GLY A 664 -53.89 -1.88 -10.37
N LYS A 665 -53.27 -1.80 -9.20
CA LYS A 665 -52.58 -0.73 -8.47
C LYS A 665 -52.02 -1.41 -7.20
N GLU A 666 -50.81 -1.06 -6.76
CA GLU A 666 -50.58 -0.21 -5.58
C GLU A 666 -50.83 -0.86 -4.20
N THR A 667 -49.72 -1.16 -3.50
CA THR A 667 -49.44 -0.96 -2.06
C THR A 667 -50.40 -1.48 -0.96
N ARG A 668 -49.81 -2.12 0.08
CA ARG A 668 -49.72 -1.63 1.49
C ARG A 668 -49.53 -2.80 2.50
N ARG A 669 -48.49 -2.64 3.33
CA ARG A 669 -48.47 -2.70 4.81
C ARG A 669 -49.33 -3.73 5.59
N VAL A 670 -48.62 -4.41 6.51
CA VAL A 670 -48.93 -4.68 7.96
C VAL A 670 -49.42 -6.09 8.36
N GLU A 671 -48.62 -6.69 9.26
CA GLU A 671 -48.86 -7.61 10.40
C GLU A 671 -50.02 -8.62 10.37
N MET A 672 -49.72 -9.90 10.65
CA MET A 672 -49.97 -10.52 11.97
C MET A 672 -49.65 -12.04 11.99
N LEU A 673 -49.32 -12.48 13.20
CA LEU A 673 -48.94 -13.81 13.69
C LEU A 673 -49.98 -14.93 13.46
N LYS A 674 -49.52 -16.19 13.34
CA LYS A 674 -50.02 -17.43 14.01
C LYS A 674 -49.36 -18.68 13.38
N GLU A 675 -48.55 -19.43 14.14
CA GLU A 675 -48.87 -20.66 14.91
C GLU A 675 -48.71 -21.98 14.14
N LYS A 676 -48.11 -22.96 14.86
CA LYS A 676 -48.00 -24.44 14.67
C LYS A 676 -46.57 -24.91 14.39
N GLU A 677 -45.86 -25.50 15.37
CA GLU A 677 -46.01 -26.81 16.06
C GLU A 677 -45.47 -28.00 15.25
N GLU A 678 -44.38 -28.60 15.77
CA GLU A 678 -43.92 -30.02 15.79
C GLU A 678 -42.47 -29.96 16.34
N VAL A 679 -42.03 -30.41 17.54
CA VAL A 679 -42.16 -31.66 18.32
C VAL A 679 -41.80 -32.87 17.45
N ASP A 680 -40.66 -33.56 17.60
CA ASP A 680 -40.11 -34.33 18.73
C ASP A 680 -38.66 -34.75 18.33
N GLY A 681 -37.64 -35.08 19.14
CA GLY A 681 -37.49 -35.27 20.57
C GLY A 681 -36.10 -35.84 20.95
N LYS A 682 -35.78 -35.71 22.25
CA LYS A 682 -34.91 -36.52 23.14
C LYS A 682 -33.37 -36.37 23.20
N GLY A 683 -32.92 -36.01 24.42
CA GLY A 683 -31.71 -36.53 25.11
C GLY A 683 -30.83 -35.47 25.78
N LYS A 684 -31.20 -34.84 26.92
CA LYS A 684 -31.01 -35.22 28.34
C LYS A 684 -29.63 -34.88 28.98
N THR A 685 -29.69 -33.98 29.99
CA THR A 685 -28.80 -33.74 31.17
C THR A 685 -27.37 -33.22 30.91
N ARG A 686 -26.72 -32.34 31.69
CA ARG A 686 -26.84 -31.74 33.04
C ARG A 686 -25.82 -30.56 33.01
N GLY A 687 -26.12 -29.31 33.40
CA GLY A 687 -26.02 -28.80 34.77
C GLY A 687 -25.11 -27.54 34.84
N GLY A 688 -25.49 -26.55 35.67
CA GLY A 688 -24.69 -25.36 36.05
C GLY A 688 -25.12 -24.04 35.39
N ALA A 689 -26.18 -23.39 35.86
CA ALA A 689 -26.17 -22.26 36.82
C ALA A 689 -25.47 -21.01 36.25
N GLU A 690 -26.24 -20.10 35.63
CA GLU A 690 -26.81 -18.86 36.24
C GLU A 690 -25.74 -17.79 36.46
N GLY A 691 -25.83 -16.64 35.80
CA GLY A 691 -26.82 -15.59 36.09
C GLY A 691 -26.05 -14.49 36.84
N GLU A 692 -26.19 -13.19 36.60
CA GLU A 692 -27.41 -12.49 36.26
C GLU A 692 -27.09 -11.10 35.72
N ARG A 693 -28.12 -10.59 35.06
CA ARG A 693 -28.26 -9.34 34.35
C ARG A 693 -28.48 -8.15 35.29
N ARG A 694 -28.11 -6.98 34.75
CA ARG A 694 -28.87 -5.69 34.74
C ARG A 694 -28.97 -4.88 36.04
N ARG A 695 -28.63 -3.58 35.91
CA ARG A 695 -29.50 -2.37 35.91
C ARG A 695 -28.56 -1.15 36.03
N ARG A 696 -28.45 -0.24 35.05
CA ARG A 696 -29.31 0.90 34.66
C ARG A 696 -29.41 2.02 35.72
N MET A 697 -29.23 3.25 35.24
CA MET A 697 -29.43 4.58 35.88
C MET A 697 -28.24 5.02 36.77
N GLY A 698 -27.74 6.25 36.78
CA GLY A 698 -28.14 7.52 36.15
C GLY A 698 -27.54 8.66 36.98
N ARG A 699 -27.22 9.80 36.32
CA ARG A 699 -26.97 11.15 36.86
C ARG A 699 -25.81 11.38 37.86
N ALA A 700 -24.90 12.23 37.40
CA ALA A 700 -24.40 13.46 38.03
C ALA A 700 -24.61 13.66 39.54
N ASP A 701 -23.50 13.86 40.26
CA ASP A 701 -23.38 15.03 41.12
C ASP A 701 -21.92 15.50 41.22
N ARG A 702 -21.80 16.80 41.45
CA ARG A 702 -20.59 17.61 41.58
C ARG A 702 -19.97 17.41 42.95
N GLY A 703 -18.65 17.57 42.98
CA GLY A 703 -17.96 18.32 44.03
C GLY A 703 -17.66 17.56 45.33
N ARG A 704 -16.37 17.42 45.63
CA ARG A 704 -15.74 18.34 46.59
C ARG A 704 -14.25 18.08 46.68
N GLU A 705 -13.55 19.19 46.62
CA GLU A 705 -12.22 19.41 47.16
C GLU A 705 -12.09 18.80 48.56
N THR A 706 -10.92 18.19 48.84
CA THR A 706 -10.23 18.44 50.10
C THR A 706 -8.74 18.50 49.81
N GLU A 707 -8.21 19.72 49.92
CA GLU A 707 -6.80 19.98 50.21
C GLU A 707 -6.40 19.20 51.47
N ARG A 708 -5.22 18.58 51.45
CA ARG A 708 -4.33 18.56 52.61
C ARG A 708 -2.89 18.66 52.14
N GLU A 709 -2.31 19.79 52.53
CA GLU A 709 -0.89 20.07 52.63
C GLU A 709 -0.15 18.96 53.40
N ALA A 710 1.05 18.63 52.95
CA ALA A 710 2.19 18.43 53.85
C ALA A 710 3.49 18.49 53.05
N GLU A 711 4.36 19.35 53.55
CA GLU A 711 5.73 19.64 53.15
C GLU A 711 6.62 18.38 53.16
N ASP A 712 7.57 18.28 52.23
CA ASP A 712 8.96 18.07 52.66
C ASP A 712 9.94 18.72 51.68
N ARG A 713 10.97 19.31 52.28
CA ARG A 713 12.04 20.11 51.71
C ARG A 713 13.14 19.20 51.19
N GLY A 714 13.95 19.71 50.26
CA GLY A 714 15.39 19.45 50.36
C GLY A 714 16.21 19.48 49.08
N GLY A 715 16.82 20.65 48.82
CA GLY A 715 18.13 20.81 48.15
C GLY A 715 18.13 20.75 46.62
N GLY A 716 18.72 21.67 45.87
CA GLY A 716 19.67 22.72 46.21
C GLY A 716 20.83 22.71 45.21
N SER A 717 21.00 23.81 44.48
CA SER A 717 22.28 24.43 44.08
C SER A 717 22.78 24.33 42.62
N LYS A 718 22.55 25.45 41.91
CA LYS A 718 23.52 26.37 41.23
C LYS A 718 24.10 26.11 39.83
N GLY A 719 24.14 27.22 39.07
CA GLY A 719 25.09 27.58 38.01
C GLY A 719 24.39 27.96 36.70
N ASP A 720 23.87 29.18 36.53
CA ASP A 720 24.54 30.46 36.17
C ASP A 720 25.09 30.51 34.73
N GLY A 721 24.70 31.56 33.99
CA GLY A 721 25.08 31.80 32.59
C GLY A 721 24.09 32.66 31.80
N GLY A 722 24.07 33.97 32.06
CA GLY A 722 23.46 34.99 31.18
C GLY A 722 24.43 35.53 30.11
N PRO A 723 24.12 36.66 29.44
CA PRO A 723 23.71 36.78 28.02
C PRO A 723 24.79 37.56 27.19
N PRO A 724 24.60 38.17 25.97
CA PRO A 724 23.55 39.13 25.49
C PRO A 724 23.11 38.81 24.02
N GLY A 725 22.27 39.52 23.25
CA GLY A 725 21.56 40.80 23.31
C GLY A 725 21.20 41.24 21.85
N GLY A 726 20.20 42.12 21.71
CA GLY A 726 19.91 42.95 20.51
C GLY A 726 18.96 42.32 19.48
N GLY A 727 17.95 42.99 18.94
CA GLY A 727 17.47 44.38 19.02
C GLY A 727 16.05 44.43 18.41
N GLU A 728 15.17 45.30 18.92
CA GLU A 728 14.72 46.54 18.25
C GLU A 728 13.67 46.30 17.13
N ALA A 729 12.57 47.05 16.97
CA ALA A 729 11.99 48.26 17.58
C ALA A 729 10.47 48.25 17.22
N GLY A 730 9.55 48.81 18.02
CA GLY A 730 9.16 50.23 18.02
C GLY A 730 7.89 50.42 17.16
N ALA A 731 6.90 51.27 17.44
CA ALA A 731 6.68 52.32 18.43
C ALA A 731 5.18 52.72 18.38
N GLY A 732 4.69 53.45 19.39
CA GLY A 732 3.37 54.09 19.33
C GLY A 732 2.86 54.66 20.65
N GLU A 733 3.40 55.80 21.08
CA GLU A 733 2.94 56.61 22.21
C GLU A 733 1.54 57.22 22.00
N ARG A 734 0.83 57.53 23.10
CA ARG A 734 0.22 58.86 23.33
C ARG A 734 -0.17 59.10 24.80
N GLN A 735 0.14 60.33 25.23
CA GLN A 735 -0.05 60.97 26.53
C GLN A 735 -1.53 61.25 26.89
N ALA A 736 -1.84 61.37 28.19
CA ALA A 736 -2.21 62.65 28.85
C ALA A 736 -2.89 62.48 30.24
N GLY A 737 -2.34 63.14 31.27
CA GLY A 737 -3.11 64.14 32.05
C GLY A 737 -3.75 63.81 33.42
N ARG A 738 -3.08 64.30 34.50
CA ARG A 738 -3.63 64.90 35.75
C ARG A 738 -4.14 63.97 36.89
N PRO A 739 -4.32 64.48 38.14
CA PRO A 739 -3.25 64.80 39.10
C PRO A 739 -3.49 64.13 40.49
N ALA A 740 -2.44 63.96 41.30
CA ALA A 740 -2.58 63.64 42.72
C ALA A 740 -2.22 64.89 43.55
N PRO A 741 -3.07 65.35 44.49
CA PRO A 741 -2.70 66.40 45.42
C PRO A 741 -1.86 65.83 46.56
N GLY A 742 -0.84 66.60 46.97
CA GLY A 742 -0.14 66.42 48.23
C GLY A 742 -0.98 66.86 49.43
N GLY A 743 -0.62 66.36 50.60
CA GLY A 743 -1.17 66.77 51.89
C GLY A 743 -0.43 66.08 53.02
N ALA A 744 0.62 66.73 53.50
CA ALA A 744 1.27 66.44 54.77
C ALA A 744 0.31 66.64 55.96
N LEU A 745 0.61 66.00 57.09
CA LEU A 745 0.45 66.45 58.49
C LEU A 745 0.73 65.21 59.38
N GLN A 746 1.96 65.04 59.86
CA GLN A 746 2.48 65.60 61.11
C GLN A 746 1.65 65.16 62.34
N ALA A 747 2.27 64.23 63.07
CA ALA A 747 1.91 63.87 64.42
C ALA A 747 2.13 65.07 65.37
N GLY A 748 1.12 65.37 66.16
CA GLY A 748 1.15 66.31 67.26
C GLY A 748 -0.03 65.99 68.17
N GLY A 749 0.25 65.31 69.29
CA GLY A 749 -0.72 65.04 70.33
C GLY A 749 -1.18 66.33 71.00
N GLY A 750 -2.46 66.35 71.38
CA GLY A 750 -3.09 67.43 72.12
C GLY A 750 -4.51 66.97 72.44
N GLU A 751 -4.70 66.57 73.69
CA GLU A 751 -5.93 66.06 74.28
C GLU A 751 -7.11 67.01 74.01
N GLN A 752 -8.20 66.49 73.45
CA GLN A 752 -9.52 67.01 73.78
C GLN A 752 -10.57 65.90 73.68
N GLU A 753 -10.80 65.30 74.83
CA GLU A 753 -11.95 64.47 75.14
C GLU A 753 -13.23 65.29 74.89
N SER A 754 -13.94 65.00 73.81
CA SER A 754 -15.34 65.38 73.65
C SER A 754 -16.10 64.22 73.05
N ARG A 755 -17.00 63.72 73.89
CA ARG A 755 -17.94 62.61 73.70
C ARG A 755 -18.65 62.67 72.34
N GLU A 756 -18.06 62.07 71.32
CA GLU A 756 -18.86 61.48 70.26
C GLU A 756 -19.27 60.09 70.71
N GLY A 757 -20.57 59.90 70.92
CA GLY A 757 -21.11 58.61 71.36
C GLY A 757 -20.68 57.46 70.43
N PRO A 758 -20.72 56.21 70.92
CA PRO A 758 -20.25 55.02 70.20
C PRO A 758 -20.89 54.80 68.81
N SER A 759 -21.89 55.60 68.44
CA SER A 759 -22.60 55.56 67.16
C SER A 759 -21.82 56.21 65.99
N SER A 760 -21.17 57.37 66.17
CA SER A 760 -20.48 58.11 65.06
C SER A 760 -19.25 57.35 64.54
N SER A 761 -18.36 56.95 65.45
CA SER A 761 -17.19 56.11 65.13
C SER A 761 -17.59 54.78 64.50
N CYS A 762 -18.64 54.12 65.02
CA CYS A 762 -19.09 52.84 64.49
C CYS A 762 -19.64 52.95 63.05
N VAL A 763 -20.29 54.07 62.67
CA VAL A 763 -20.74 54.32 61.29
C VAL A 763 -19.55 54.56 60.35
N ALA A 764 -18.53 55.33 60.77
CA ALA A 764 -17.32 55.54 59.98
C ALA A 764 -16.52 54.23 59.77
N TRP A 765 -16.43 53.39 60.81
CA TRP A 765 -15.84 52.06 60.70
C TRP A 765 -16.65 51.13 59.78
N ARG A 766 -17.99 51.21 59.79
CA ARG A 766 -18.86 50.46 58.88
C ARG A 766 -18.72 50.89 57.42
N GLN A 767 -18.58 52.19 57.16
CA GLN A 767 -18.35 52.69 55.80
C GLN A 767 -16.96 52.31 55.27
N ARG A 768 -15.91 52.40 56.11
CA ARG A 768 -14.56 51.94 55.74
C ARG A 768 -14.51 50.44 55.51
N THR A 769 -15.16 49.64 56.36
CA THR A 769 -15.23 48.17 56.19
C THR A 769 -16.08 47.78 54.98
N TRP A 770 -17.14 48.53 54.65
CA TRP A 770 -17.91 48.35 53.42
C TRP A 770 -17.10 48.71 52.16
N GLY A 771 -16.35 49.82 52.18
CA GLY A 771 -15.45 50.19 51.09
C GLY A 771 -14.33 49.17 50.86
N LEU A 772 -13.69 48.70 51.93
CA LEU A 772 -12.68 47.64 51.88
C LEU A 772 -13.26 46.32 51.35
N ARG A 773 -14.50 45.98 51.73
CA ARG A 773 -15.20 44.80 51.20
C ARG A 773 -15.42 44.91 49.69
N ARG A 774 -15.90 46.06 49.21
CA ARG A 774 -16.12 46.31 47.78
C ARG A 774 -14.81 46.32 46.98
N SER A 775 -13.74 46.89 47.54
CA SER A 775 -12.40 46.81 46.94
C SER A 775 -11.85 45.39 46.93
N ALA A 776 -12.07 44.60 47.98
CA ALA A 776 -11.68 43.19 48.01
C ALA A 776 -12.48 42.34 47.01
N GLU A 777 -13.78 42.61 46.85
CA GLU A 777 -14.63 41.97 45.83
C GLU A 777 -14.16 42.34 44.41
N SER A 778 -13.82 43.60 44.17
CA SER A 778 -13.24 44.08 42.90
C SER A 778 -11.88 43.45 42.59
N LEU A 779 -10.98 43.38 43.58
CA LEU A 779 -9.68 42.69 43.45
C LEU A 779 -9.86 41.18 43.25
N GLY A 780 -10.86 40.57 43.89
CA GLY A 780 -11.22 39.17 43.68
C GLY A 780 -11.75 38.91 42.27
N ALA A 781 -12.54 39.83 41.71
CA ALA A 781 -12.98 39.77 40.32
C ALA A 781 -11.80 39.94 39.34
N ALA A 782 -10.90 40.91 39.59
CA ALA A 782 -9.70 41.12 38.79
C ALA A 782 -8.76 39.90 38.85
N ARG A 783 -8.59 39.27 40.02
CA ARG A 783 -7.78 38.04 40.17
C ARG A 783 -8.35 36.88 39.35
N LYS A 784 -9.67 36.67 39.38
CA LYS A 784 -10.34 35.66 38.53
C LYS A 784 -10.15 35.95 37.04
N GLN A 785 -10.22 37.22 36.65
CA GLN A 785 -9.97 37.63 35.27
C GLN A 785 -8.51 37.32 34.85
N ILE A 786 -7.54 37.57 35.73
CA ILE A 786 -6.13 37.24 35.47
C ILE A 786 -5.92 35.73 35.38
N GLU A 787 -6.55 34.94 36.27
CA GLU A 787 -6.48 33.47 36.24
C GLU A 787 -7.07 32.91 34.93
N LEU A 788 -8.18 33.47 34.44
CA LEU A 788 -8.75 33.11 33.14
C LEU A 788 -7.81 33.46 31.99
N LEU A 789 -7.25 34.68 31.97
CA LEU A 789 -6.29 35.10 30.94
C LEU A 789 -4.99 34.28 30.97
N GLN A 790 -4.54 33.84 32.14
CA GLN A 790 -3.39 32.95 32.29
C GLN A 790 -3.68 31.55 31.74
N ALA A 791 -4.88 31.02 31.99
CA ALA A 791 -5.32 29.76 31.41
C ALA A 791 -5.45 29.84 29.88
N GLU A 792 -6.00 30.95 29.36
CA GLU A 792 -6.06 31.21 27.92
C GLU A 792 -4.66 31.36 27.30
N SER A 793 -3.74 32.06 27.97
CA SER A 793 -2.34 32.18 27.51
C SER A 793 -1.63 30.84 27.47
N ALA A 794 -1.79 30.00 28.51
CA ALA A 794 -1.21 28.66 28.54
C ALA A 794 -1.77 27.76 27.43
N GLN A 795 -3.08 27.85 27.16
CA GLN A 795 -3.71 27.13 26.05
C GLN A 795 -3.16 27.59 24.69
N MET A 796 -2.98 28.90 24.50
CA MET A 796 -2.39 29.44 23.27
C MET A 796 -0.92 29.03 23.10
N GLU A 797 -0.15 28.91 24.18
CA GLU A 797 1.23 28.40 24.14
C GLU A 797 1.28 26.91 23.74
N GLU A 798 0.38 26.08 24.26
CA GLU A 798 0.24 24.68 23.83
C GLU A 798 -0.13 24.57 22.35
N ASP A 799 -1.09 25.38 21.89
CA ASP A 799 -1.51 25.37 20.49
C ASP A 799 -0.39 25.87 19.56
N LEU A 800 0.39 26.88 19.97
CA LEU A 800 1.59 27.31 19.25
C LEU A 800 2.67 26.22 19.21
N ALA A 801 2.88 25.47 20.30
CA ALA A 801 3.82 24.35 20.32
C ALA A 801 3.36 23.22 19.39
N ARG A 802 2.07 22.89 19.37
CA ARG A 802 1.48 21.93 18.42
C ARG A 802 1.68 22.38 16.98
N LEU A 803 1.36 23.64 16.67
CA LEU A 803 1.55 24.20 15.32
C LEU A 803 3.01 24.21 14.88
N ARG A 804 3.96 24.48 15.79
CA ARG A 804 5.40 24.37 15.49
C ARG A 804 5.81 22.95 15.16
N SER A 805 5.37 21.97 15.95
CA SER A 805 5.65 20.55 15.67
C SER A 805 5.06 20.10 14.33
N GLN A 806 3.87 20.59 13.98
CA GLN A 806 3.22 20.30 12.71
C GLN A 806 3.96 20.96 11.53
N ALA A 807 4.43 22.19 11.69
CA ALA A 807 5.25 22.87 10.69
C ALA A 807 6.60 22.19 10.48
N GLU A 808 7.25 21.69 11.54
CA GLU A 808 8.48 20.91 11.45
C GLU A 808 8.26 19.58 10.73
N LEU A 809 7.16 18.88 11.02
CA LEU A 809 6.78 17.66 10.30
C LEU A 809 6.59 17.95 8.80
N GLN A 810 5.83 19.00 8.46
CA GLN A 810 5.63 19.41 7.07
C GLN A 810 6.95 19.80 6.37
N ARG A 811 7.90 20.40 7.10
CA ARG A 811 9.23 20.72 6.57
C ARG A 811 10.04 19.45 6.27
N LEU A 812 9.99 18.46 7.16
CA LEU A 812 10.65 17.16 6.97
C LEU A 812 9.99 16.39 5.82
N GLU A 813 8.66 16.36 5.75
CA GLU A 813 7.91 15.78 4.62
C GLU A 813 8.28 16.46 3.30
N GLY A 814 8.38 17.79 3.28
CA GLY A 814 8.83 18.55 2.11
C GLY A 814 10.25 18.20 1.66
N ALA A 815 11.19 18.01 2.60
CA ALA A 815 12.55 17.60 2.30
C ALA A 815 12.61 16.18 1.71
N VAL A 816 11.87 15.22 2.27
CA VAL A 816 11.76 13.85 1.75
C VAL A 816 11.13 13.84 0.37
N ILE A 817 10.08 14.62 0.14
CA ILE A 817 9.45 14.76 -1.18
C ILE A 817 10.45 15.31 -2.20
N ALA A 818 11.22 16.34 -1.85
CA ALA A 818 12.24 16.91 -2.74
C ALA A 818 13.34 15.89 -3.09
N GLN A 819 13.79 15.10 -2.11
CA GLN A 819 14.76 14.02 -2.33
C GLN A 819 14.22 12.95 -3.27
N LEU A 820 13.00 12.45 -3.02
CA LEU A 820 12.35 11.44 -3.87
C LEU A 820 12.11 11.96 -5.29
N GLN A 821 11.80 13.26 -5.45
CA GLN A 821 11.68 13.88 -6.76
C GLN A 821 13.03 13.96 -7.50
N GLY A 822 14.12 14.24 -6.78
CA GLY A 822 15.48 14.22 -7.33
C GLY A 822 15.91 12.84 -7.80
N GLU A 823 15.69 11.82 -6.98
CA GLU A 823 15.96 10.40 -7.30
C GLU A 823 15.11 9.95 -8.51
N ARG A 824 13.82 10.30 -8.53
CA ARG A 824 12.95 10.01 -9.68
C ARG A 824 13.46 10.66 -10.97
N ALA A 825 13.87 11.93 -10.93
CA ALA A 825 14.40 12.62 -12.11
C ALA A 825 15.71 11.99 -12.60
N GLN A 826 16.55 11.47 -11.70
CA GLN A 826 17.76 10.74 -12.06
C GLN A 826 17.44 9.39 -12.71
N LEU A 827 16.53 8.61 -12.13
CA LEU A 827 16.07 7.34 -12.70
C LEU A 827 15.41 7.53 -14.09
N GLU A 828 14.68 8.62 -14.30
CA GLU A 828 14.12 8.97 -15.61
C GLU A 828 15.23 9.22 -16.65
N ARG A 829 16.31 9.91 -16.29
CA ARG A 829 17.47 10.12 -17.19
C ARG A 829 18.20 8.83 -17.51
N GLU A 830 18.41 7.96 -16.52
CA GLU A 830 19.07 6.66 -16.70
C GLU A 830 18.22 5.73 -17.58
N LYS A 831 16.89 5.74 -17.41
CA LYS A 831 15.94 5.03 -18.27
C LYS A 831 15.97 5.53 -19.71
N ASP A 832 16.04 6.83 -19.94
CA ASP A 832 16.13 7.39 -21.30
C ASP A 832 17.48 7.10 -21.96
N ALA A 833 18.57 7.07 -21.19
CA ALA A 833 19.88 6.61 -21.67
C ALA A 833 19.86 5.12 -22.08
N LEU A 834 19.23 4.26 -21.27
CA LEU A 834 19.03 2.85 -21.62
C LEU A 834 18.18 2.68 -22.88
N ARG A 835 17.12 3.46 -23.04
CA ARG A 835 16.30 3.43 -24.27
C ARG A 835 17.12 3.79 -25.51
N SER A 836 17.94 4.84 -25.42
CA SER A 836 18.82 5.26 -26.50
C SER A 836 19.85 4.18 -26.88
N THR A 837 20.49 3.53 -25.89
CA THR A 837 21.44 2.44 -26.15
C THR A 837 20.78 1.19 -26.75
N ILE A 838 19.57 0.84 -26.32
CA ILE A 838 18.78 -0.25 -26.91
C ILE A 838 18.41 0.07 -28.36
N ASP A 839 17.98 1.28 -28.66
CA ASP A 839 17.62 1.67 -30.02
C ASP A 839 18.85 1.71 -30.94
N ALA A 840 20.01 2.12 -30.42
CA ALA A 840 21.28 2.00 -31.13
C ALA A 840 21.64 0.53 -31.44
N LEU A 841 21.47 -0.39 -30.48
CA LEU A 841 21.68 -1.84 -30.69
C LEU A 841 20.71 -2.42 -31.73
N ARG A 842 19.44 -2.00 -31.72
CA ARG A 842 18.47 -2.42 -32.74
C ARG A 842 18.86 -1.90 -34.13
N ALA A 843 19.36 -0.67 -34.21
CA ALA A 843 19.83 -0.10 -35.47
C ALA A 843 21.08 -0.82 -36.00
N THR A 844 22.04 -1.17 -35.14
CA THR A 844 23.23 -1.94 -35.55
C THR A 844 22.87 -3.37 -35.95
N ALA A 845 21.91 -4.02 -35.26
CA ALA A 845 21.40 -5.33 -35.64
C ALA A 845 20.76 -5.31 -37.05
N ARG A 846 19.88 -4.35 -37.33
CA ARG A 846 19.27 -4.19 -38.68
C ARG A 846 20.31 -3.96 -39.77
N LYS A 847 21.36 -3.19 -39.49
CA LYS A 847 22.48 -2.99 -40.42
C LYS A 847 23.31 -4.27 -40.60
N GLY A 848 23.45 -5.08 -39.56
CA GLY A 848 24.05 -6.42 -39.62
C GLY A 848 23.29 -7.33 -40.57
N ASP A 849 21.96 -7.44 -40.41
CA ASP A 849 21.11 -8.26 -41.28
C ASP A 849 21.21 -7.82 -42.75
N GLN A 850 21.26 -6.51 -43.01
CA GLN A 850 21.44 -5.97 -44.37
C GLN A 850 22.79 -6.31 -44.97
N LEU A 851 23.88 -6.20 -44.20
CA LEU A 851 25.22 -6.60 -44.65
C LEU A 851 25.33 -8.10 -44.86
N GLU A 852 24.67 -8.91 -44.05
CA GLU A 852 24.68 -10.37 -44.19
C GLU A 852 24.00 -10.79 -45.50
N LEU A 853 22.83 -10.21 -45.81
CA LEU A 853 22.16 -10.40 -47.09
C LEU A 853 23.05 -9.95 -48.27
N ALA A 854 23.69 -8.79 -48.16
CA ALA A 854 24.62 -8.31 -49.19
C ALA A 854 25.82 -9.27 -49.36
N SER A 855 26.40 -9.77 -48.26
CA SER A 855 27.50 -10.73 -48.30
C SER A 855 27.09 -12.06 -48.92
N GLN A 856 25.86 -12.54 -48.66
CA GLN A 856 25.31 -13.73 -49.31
C GLN A 856 25.16 -13.52 -50.82
N THR A 857 24.69 -12.35 -51.26
CA THR A 857 24.58 -12.04 -52.70
C THR A 857 25.94 -11.97 -53.38
N LEU A 858 26.93 -11.28 -52.80
CA LEU A 858 28.29 -11.18 -53.36
C LEU A 858 28.98 -12.57 -53.40
N LYS A 859 28.77 -13.43 -52.40
CA LYS A 859 29.26 -14.82 -52.42
C LYS A 859 28.66 -15.61 -53.57
N ALA A 860 27.34 -15.52 -53.78
CA ALA A 860 26.67 -16.21 -54.87
C ALA A 860 27.17 -15.74 -56.24
N GLU A 861 27.44 -14.45 -56.40
CA GLU A 861 28.03 -13.88 -57.63
C GLU A 861 29.48 -14.31 -57.84
N ALA A 862 30.31 -14.33 -56.80
CA ALA A 862 31.68 -14.83 -56.86
C ALA A 862 31.73 -16.32 -57.24
N GLU A 863 30.83 -17.15 -56.71
CA GLU A 863 30.69 -18.55 -57.11
C GLU A 863 30.22 -18.70 -58.56
N ARG A 864 29.27 -17.87 -59.01
CA ARG A 864 28.82 -17.85 -60.41
C ARG A 864 29.97 -17.52 -61.35
N LEU A 865 30.73 -16.47 -61.04
CA LEU A 865 31.90 -16.07 -61.82
C LEU A 865 32.99 -17.15 -61.79
N GLY A 866 33.21 -17.83 -60.65
CA GLY A 866 34.13 -18.97 -60.55
C GLY A 866 33.74 -20.12 -61.48
N ARG A 867 32.45 -20.47 -61.55
CA ARG A 867 31.94 -21.50 -62.49
C ARG A 867 32.10 -21.07 -63.96
N SER A 868 31.83 -19.80 -64.28
CA SER A 868 32.01 -19.24 -65.62
C SER A 868 33.47 -19.19 -66.06
N LEU A 869 34.36 -18.81 -65.14
CA LEU A 869 35.81 -18.77 -65.33
C LEU A 869 36.38 -20.17 -65.57
N GLU A 870 35.99 -21.17 -64.77
CA GLU A 870 36.39 -22.57 -64.96
C GLU A 870 35.89 -23.11 -66.31
N SER A 871 34.68 -22.72 -66.73
CA SER A 871 34.13 -23.06 -68.05
C SER A 871 34.92 -22.42 -69.19
N SER A 872 35.32 -21.15 -69.07
CA SER A 872 36.13 -20.44 -70.08
C SER A 872 37.56 -20.99 -70.15
N ARG A 873 38.18 -21.29 -68.99
CA ARG A 873 39.48 -21.98 -68.90
C ARG A 873 39.45 -23.35 -69.58
N ARG A 874 38.37 -24.13 -69.40
CA ARG A 874 38.19 -25.42 -70.08
C ARG A 874 38.06 -25.25 -71.60
N ARG A 875 37.36 -24.22 -72.08
CA ARG A 875 37.27 -23.88 -73.51
C ARG A 875 38.63 -23.50 -74.08
N GLY A 876 39.40 -22.66 -73.38
CA GLY A 876 40.76 -22.28 -73.77
C GLY A 876 41.72 -23.47 -73.85
N ARG A 877 41.70 -24.38 -72.85
CA ARG A 877 42.51 -25.62 -72.87
C ARG A 877 42.15 -26.55 -74.05
N ARG A 878 40.86 -26.66 -74.40
CA ARG A 878 40.40 -27.46 -75.54
C ARG A 878 40.83 -26.86 -76.89
N ALA A 879 40.80 -25.54 -77.02
CA ALA A 879 41.27 -24.84 -78.21
C ALA A 879 42.81 -24.94 -78.38
N GLY A 880 43.58 -24.87 -77.28
CA GLY A 880 45.04 -25.02 -77.30
C GLY A 880 45.53 -26.47 -77.50
N GLY A 881 44.83 -27.46 -76.95
CA GLY A 881 45.12 -28.89 -77.14
C GLY A 881 44.82 -29.40 -78.56
N GLY A 882 43.96 -28.71 -79.31
CA GLY A 882 43.70 -29.01 -80.73
C GLY A 882 44.84 -28.58 -81.67
N ALA A 883 45.72 -27.66 -81.23
CA ALA A 883 46.81 -27.12 -82.06
C ALA A 883 48.10 -27.98 -82.03
N THR A 884 48.23 -28.91 -81.08
CA THR A 884 49.42 -29.76 -80.92
C THR A 884 49.37 -31.06 -81.74
N GLY A 885 48.25 -31.33 -82.43
CA GLY A 885 48.04 -32.52 -83.26
C GLY A 885 48.11 -32.29 -84.79
N GLY A 886 48.38 -31.08 -85.26
CA GLY A 886 48.44 -30.76 -86.69
C GLY A 886 49.81 -30.22 -87.10
N GLY A 887 50.41 -30.81 -88.14
CA GLY A 887 51.75 -30.45 -88.65
C GLY A 887 51.90 -28.99 -89.11
N PRO A 888 53.15 -28.54 -89.36
CA PRO A 888 53.47 -27.15 -89.61
C PRO A 888 53.09 -26.79 -91.05
N GLY A 889 51.87 -26.31 -91.28
CA GLY A 889 51.42 -25.92 -92.60
C GLY A 889 49.92 -25.68 -92.66
N GLY A 890 49.46 -24.57 -92.08
CA GLY A 890 48.04 -24.21 -92.13
C GLY A 890 47.73 -22.99 -91.28
N GLY A 891 48.07 -21.80 -91.77
CA GLY A 891 47.53 -20.55 -91.24
C GLY A 891 46.03 -20.47 -91.57
N GLY A 892 45.19 -20.83 -90.60
CA GLY A 892 43.74 -20.69 -90.63
C GLY A 892 43.23 -20.29 -89.23
N PRO A 893 42.05 -19.66 -89.12
CA PRO A 893 41.67 -18.76 -88.01
C PRO A 893 41.26 -19.47 -86.71
N GLY A 894 41.90 -20.58 -86.36
CA GLY A 894 41.62 -21.36 -85.15
C GLY A 894 42.33 -20.87 -83.88
N THR A 895 43.36 -20.03 -84.00
CA THR A 895 44.09 -19.46 -82.85
C THR A 895 43.30 -18.36 -82.13
N GLY A 896 42.51 -17.57 -82.87
CA GLY A 896 41.73 -16.47 -82.30
C GLY A 896 40.68 -16.89 -81.26
N GLY A 897 40.08 -18.08 -81.41
CA GLY A 897 39.09 -18.58 -80.45
C GLY A 897 39.69 -19.00 -79.10
N GLY A 898 40.94 -19.48 -79.10
CA GLY A 898 41.70 -19.80 -77.88
C GLY A 898 42.14 -18.53 -77.16
N ASP A 899 42.74 -17.59 -77.90
CA ASP A 899 43.18 -16.30 -77.35
C ASP A 899 42.01 -15.48 -76.80
N GLN A 900 40.84 -15.54 -77.44
CA GLN A 900 39.64 -14.86 -76.96
C GLN A 900 39.05 -15.50 -75.69
N ALA A 901 39.13 -16.83 -75.54
CA ALA A 901 38.75 -17.52 -74.30
C ALA A 901 39.73 -17.23 -73.15
N VAL A 902 41.02 -17.05 -73.45
CA VAL A 902 42.03 -16.64 -72.44
C VAL A 902 41.79 -15.20 -71.97
N LEU A 903 41.48 -14.28 -72.88
CA LEU A 903 41.10 -12.90 -72.53
C LEU A 903 39.79 -12.83 -71.73
N GLU A 904 38.79 -13.65 -72.10
CA GLU A 904 37.54 -13.77 -71.34
C GLU A 904 37.77 -14.34 -69.93
N ALA A 905 38.62 -15.36 -69.80
CA ALA A 905 38.99 -15.92 -68.50
C ALA A 905 39.74 -14.91 -67.64
N ALA A 906 40.68 -14.15 -68.20
CA ALA A 906 41.40 -13.09 -67.46
C ALA A 906 40.46 -11.98 -66.98
N ARG A 907 39.47 -11.58 -67.81
CA ARG A 907 38.44 -10.61 -67.41
C ARG A 907 37.56 -11.15 -66.27
N LEU A 908 37.08 -12.39 -66.37
CA LEU A 908 36.28 -13.03 -65.32
C LEU A 908 37.06 -13.22 -64.02
N GLU A 909 38.39 -13.40 -64.12
CA GLU A 909 39.29 -13.48 -62.96
C GLU A 909 39.37 -12.14 -62.24
N GLN A 910 39.56 -11.05 -62.99
CA GLN A 910 39.57 -9.70 -62.44
C GLN A 910 38.21 -9.30 -61.82
N GLU A 911 37.09 -9.66 -62.46
CA GLU A 911 35.75 -9.43 -61.90
C GLU A 911 35.55 -10.25 -60.61
N LYS A 912 35.98 -11.51 -60.57
CA LYS A 912 35.91 -12.36 -59.37
C LYS A 912 36.76 -11.80 -58.22
N GLU A 913 37.99 -11.38 -58.50
CA GLU A 913 38.86 -10.73 -57.50
C GLU A 913 38.24 -9.43 -56.96
N ALA A 914 37.55 -8.65 -57.79
CA ALA A 914 36.83 -7.46 -57.34
C ALA A 914 35.69 -7.79 -56.34
N PHE A 915 34.91 -8.85 -56.60
CA PHE A 915 33.88 -9.33 -55.68
C PHE A 915 34.46 -9.93 -54.39
N GLU A 916 35.59 -10.64 -54.47
CA GLU A 916 36.32 -11.16 -53.31
C GLU A 916 36.86 -10.01 -52.43
N ASN A 917 37.40 -8.95 -53.03
CA ASN A 917 37.82 -7.74 -52.31
C ASN A 917 36.65 -7.02 -51.63
N GLN A 918 35.49 -6.93 -52.27
CA GLN A 918 34.27 -6.37 -51.66
C GLN A 918 33.75 -7.22 -50.49
N LEU A 919 33.83 -8.54 -50.60
CA LEU A 919 33.51 -9.46 -49.49
C LEU A 919 34.45 -9.26 -48.30
N ASP A 920 35.74 -9.08 -48.54
CA ASP A 920 36.71 -8.81 -47.49
C ASP A 920 36.52 -7.42 -46.86
N ALA A 921 36.11 -6.42 -47.63
CA ALA A 921 35.70 -5.12 -47.09
C ALA A 921 34.47 -5.25 -46.17
N GLN A 922 33.42 -5.98 -46.59
CA GLN A 922 32.24 -6.24 -45.75
C GLN A 922 32.58 -7.03 -44.49
N ARG A 923 33.52 -7.99 -44.56
CA ARG A 923 34.00 -8.73 -43.38
C ARG A 923 34.70 -7.80 -42.38
N ARG A 924 35.46 -6.80 -42.85
CA ARG A 924 36.08 -5.79 -41.99
C ARG A 924 35.05 -4.89 -41.34
N GLU A 925 34.04 -4.43 -42.11
CA GLU A 925 32.92 -3.64 -41.58
C GLU A 925 32.12 -4.44 -40.54
N ASN A 926 31.90 -5.74 -40.75
CA ASN A 926 31.21 -6.60 -39.80
C ASN A 926 32.00 -6.75 -38.48
N ARG A 927 33.32 -6.94 -38.55
CA ARG A 927 34.19 -6.96 -37.36
C ARG A 927 34.16 -5.63 -36.60
N GLN A 928 34.06 -4.51 -37.31
CA GLN A 928 33.93 -3.19 -36.68
C GLN A 928 32.57 -3.04 -35.97
N ARG A 929 31.48 -3.51 -36.58
CA ARG A 929 30.16 -3.53 -35.95
C ARG A 929 30.09 -4.45 -34.74
N GLU A 930 30.70 -5.63 -34.79
CA GLU A 930 30.78 -6.53 -33.65
C GLU A 930 31.46 -5.85 -32.44
N ARG A 931 32.50 -5.05 -32.68
CA ARG A 931 33.14 -4.24 -31.64
C ARG A 931 32.23 -3.14 -31.10
N GLU A 932 31.47 -2.46 -31.96
CA GLU A 932 30.48 -1.45 -31.55
C GLU A 932 29.35 -2.06 -30.73
N VAL A 933 28.84 -3.23 -31.13
CA VAL A 933 27.83 -3.99 -30.39
C VAL A 933 28.36 -4.42 -29.03
N ALA A 934 29.61 -4.91 -28.96
CA ALA A 934 30.25 -5.26 -27.69
C ALA A 934 30.36 -4.04 -26.76
N ARG A 935 30.76 -2.88 -27.29
CA ARG A 935 30.83 -1.63 -26.53
C ARG A 935 29.45 -1.19 -26.02
N LEU A 936 28.42 -1.25 -26.86
CA LEU A 936 27.05 -0.87 -26.48
C LEU A 936 26.48 -1.83 -25.43
N ARG A 937 26.77 -3.13 -25.51
CA ARG A 937 26.40 -4.12 -24.48
C ARG A 937 27.08 -3.82 -23.14
N GLN A 938 28.37 -3.52 -23.14
CA GLN A 938 29.11 -3.13 -21.93
C GLN A 938 28.53 -1.86 -21.30
N GLN A 939 28.14 -0.87 -22.11
CA GLN A 939 27.46 0.34 -21.62
C GLN A 939 26.10 0.01 -20.97
N LEU A 940 25.33 -0.89 -21.57
CA LEU A 940 24.06 -1.38 -21.04
C LEU A 940 24.23 -2.11 -19.71
N GLU A 941 25.21 -3.00 -19.60
CA GLU A 941 25.54 -3.71 -18.36
C GLU A 941 25.98 -2.75 -17.24
N SER A 942 26.82 -1.76 -17.57
CA SER A 942 27.27 -0.77 -16.59
C SER A 942 26.13 0.12 -16.05
N THR A 943 25.19 0.51 -16.91
CA THR A 943 24.04 1.35 -16.55
C THR A 943 22.98 0.53 -15.82
N ALA A 944 22.78 -0.73 -16.19
CA ALA A 944 21.95 -1.68 -15.45
C ALA A 944 22.50 -1.95 -14.04
N SER A 945 23.81 -2.19 -13.91
CA SER A 945 24.45 -2.38 -12.59
C SER A 945 24.34 -1.13 -11.71
N ALA A 946 24.46 0.07 -12.29
CA ALA A 946 24.27 1.33 -11.56
C ALA A 946 22.83 1.48 -11.05
N LEU A 947 21.83 1.10 -11.85
CA LEU A 947 20.42 1.07 -11.46
C LEU A 947 20.14 0.03 -10.39
N GLU A 948 20.73 -1.16 -10.48
CA GLU A 948 20.62 -2.19 -9.43
C GLU A 948 21.19 -1.71 -8.11
N HIS A 949 22.37 -1.07 -8.11
CA HIS A 949 22.93 -0.47 -6.90
C HIS A 949 22.10 0.70 -6.37
N SER A 950 21.46 1.49 -7.24
CA SER A 950 20.53 2.54 -6.85
C SER A 950 19.27 1.96 -6.19
N ASN A 951 18.68 0.92 -6.78
CA ASN A 951 17.54 0.20 -6.22
C ASN A 951 17.87 -0.51 -4.91
N GLN A 952 19.02 -1.17 -4.82
CA GLN A 952 19.47 -1.78 -3.57
C GLN A 952 19.62 -0.75 -2.46
N ARG A 953 20.12 0.46 -2.75
CA ARG A 953 20.17 1.57 -1.79
C ARG A 953 18.78 2.05 -1.39
N ALA A 954 17.83 2.13 -2.33
CA ALA A 954 16.44 2.51 -2.05
C ALA A 954 15.66 1.43 -1.27
N CYS A 955 15.97 0.15 -1.48
CA CYS A 955 15.30 -1.00 -0.85
C CYS A 955 15.95 -1.44 0.48
N SER A 956 17.17 -0.97 0.79
CA SER A 956 17.86 -1.30 2.03
C SER A 956 17.14 -0.65 3.23
N PRO A 957 16.69 -1.41 4.23
CA PRO A 957 16.00 -0.87 5.41
C PRO A 957 16.88 0.05 6.29
N GLY A 958 18.18 0.17 6.01
CA GLY A 958 19.12 1.07 6.67
C GLY A 958 19.39 2.41 5.95
N GLY A 959 18.78 2.67 4.79
CA GLY A 959 18.99 3.89 4.00
C GLY A 959 18.15 5.12 4.43
N ARG A 960 17.31 4.97 5.47
CA ARG A 960 16.83 6.13 6.21
C ARG A 960 18.00 6.61 7.04
N GLU A 961 18.78 7.55 6.50
CA GLU A 961 19.61 8.41 7.34
C GLU A 961 18.77 8.80 8.55
N GLN A 962 19.27 8.43 9.72
CA GLN A 962 18.75 8.89 10.98
C GLN A 962 18.80 10.41 10.91
N VAL A 963 17.67 11.04 10.60
CA VAL A 963 17.45 12.43 10.92
C VAL A 963 17.58 12.47 12.44
N PRO A 964 18.59 13.16 12.99
CA PRO A 964 18.69 13.29 14.43
C PRO A 964 17.45 14.07 14.87
N LEU A 965 16.55 13.38 15.57
CA LEU A 965 15.44 14.03 16.24
C LEU A 965 16.04 14.88 17.40
N PRO A 966 15.68 16.16 17.53
CA PRO A 966 16.02 16.96 18.69
C PRO A 966 15.33 16.45 19.97
#